data_AF-A0A971P3Z9-F1
#
_entry.id   AF-A0A971P3Z9-F1
#
_cell.length_a   1.000
_cell.length_b   1.000
_cell.length_c   1.000
_cell.angle_alpha   90.00
_cell.angle_beta   90.00
_cell.angle_gamma   90.00
#
_symmetry.space_group_name_H-M   'P 1'
#
loop_
_entity.id
_entity.type
_entity.pdbx_description
1 polymer ?
#
loop_
_entity_poly.entity_id
_entity_poly.type
_entity_poly.pdbx_seq_one_letter_code
_entity_poly.pdbx_strand_id
1 'polypeptide(L)'
;MRILYFSDNYTWSNWGTKRSIYEEVKLRGHSVIWLDKMLLDAGENAANGSDHPLLQLCAEHNPDQIWLAHSNLRLPIDVKKKLTVPVIGFGFSDPYYFSEDRFASYDAYIVNHYDTLIKYRHLIPMHYNPTACDRNYHHKMDIQQDIDVSIIGVGTHQRFSDPDMRIKIANMLRDNGIRVMAFGDGWPQHPNNYSSITGDQFKEIICRSKIGLDIQDTFSPLAHRMLEYGACGIPVITRRRPEVFRLFNEDEILTYTSEKELLELVKRYLANTLLRAAAAEKLFKRCTESHDITNRVDGILKFVQSVFPKESVRPDSAITTPQPTQSVNAASVSELKTKLNIAPGISHITIGRGCDISPQANIGYEEHGGSIHIGNQVRIRHNVILRTCTGTIQIGDRVSIGYNCIFHGQGGITIGRDVLISPGVSIFAQNHGIIKDKKIREQPNTYKGIKIGDDVWIGANAIILDGVTVGNGAVIGAGAAVTTNIPDYEIWAGNPAHKTGERKTETQTQSPAFSIIMRNYNKAPYIGQAIESVLAQTFQNWEMVIVDDVSTDDSMAIIKKYLQNPRIKLVRHDTNQGVSTAVLTGVANCSAEIFGELDSDDTLAPDAVAKMVQAHREHPECGFIYSQHQFCDEQMNPVKAGFCRAFPQGGSTLRYDVIGAFRTYKIADYMRTEMHNPSLPLAEDKDIIHKMEEVTSLFFVPDVLYNVRMVPQSQCRGESKQQEGWLFWARVKIHAYKRRSRKLARKCRKSPDQIFRSFVDEAIQKDTHVLLLYNLIERNKELLLAEIKAADNTLQVSDNDFVMTMLVEYDINRLIQIFKKHELLSESKWLKFLDDIKNSIQTLKIPKISITMTAYNAEQYIAQAVRSVLDQTYKFFELIVVDDGSTDRTTEIVQSFDDDRIRLITLPHKNAAAARNRAILEMCGNFEMIIDSDDCIEPDYLEKMVDFVWRNPGYDYYYQAEMKLMDSHGNVQPETWSYRNFEDSNSLPAFLFLNAFSPIPAPGSLRQRTMFGIVGEYREIETVEDYDFLARNALKIRFKRADGVSGYLYRVRPDSISRRMAPRNKITAEVLEAMLTCYRPEVLYPELTTVEPEQRQAVFLRYVTTVFLAHAKRHAGRGGEFFAQAARRIQQRWVAEQSQWPCQIVRPIVVSS
;
A
#
# COMPACT_ATOMS: atom_id res chain seq x y z
N MET A 1 -28.69 25.38 16.94
CA MET A 1 -27.25 25.70 17.17
C MET A 1 -26.82 26.81 16.20
N ARG A 2 -25.75 27.54 16.49
CA ARG A 2 -25.10 28.58 15.67
C ARG A 2 -23.83 27.94 15.15
N ILE A 3 -23.75 27.68 13.86
CA ILE A 3 -22.69 26.87 13.28
C ILE A 3 -21.93 27.73 12.28
N LEU A 4 -20.61 27.84 12.44
CA LEU A 4 -19.77 28.33 11.35
C LEU A 4 -19.45 27.15 10.44
N TYR A 5 -19.94 27.19 9.22
CA TYR A 5 -19.81 26.11 8.24
C TYR A 5 -18.82 26.55 7.15
N PHE A 6 -17.61 26.02 7.21
CA PHE A 6 -16.54 26.33 6.26
C PHE A 6 -16.55 25.35 5.09
N SER A 7 -16.73 25.88 3.90
CA SER A 7 -16.76 25.11 2.65
C SER A 7 -16.28 25.98 1.49
N ASP A 8 -15.85 25.33 0.42
CA ASP A 8 -15.54 25.91 -0.88
C ASP A 8 -16.75 26.66 -1.46
N ASN A 9 -16.58 27.94 -1.82
CA ASN A 9 -17.62 28.74 -2.50
C ASN A 9 -17.75 28.44 -3.99
N TYR A 10 -16.73 27.83 -4.60
CA TYR A 10 -16.67 27.56 -6.03
C TYR A 10 -16.11 26.16 -6.26
N THR A 11 -16.98 25.20 -6.63
CA THR A 11 -16.70 24.13 -7.62
C THR A 11 -17.87 23.13 -7.70
N TRP A 12 -18.21 22.82 -8.95
CA TRP A 12 -19.37 22.07 -9.44
C TRP A 12 -19.49 20.59 -9.03
N SER A 13 -18.45 20.02 -8.41
CA SER A 13 -18.39 18.58 -8.15
C SER A 13 -18.93 18.15 -6.78
N ASN A 14 -18.90 19.04 -5.77
CA ASN A 14 -19.31 18.74 -4.39
C ASN A 14 -20.39 19.66 -3.81
N TRP A 15 -20.95 20.54 -4.65
CA TRP A 15 -21.99 21.49 -4.24
C TRP A 15 -23.24 20.79 -3.70
N GLY A 16 -23.64 19.63 -4.21
CA GLY A 16 -24.83 18.90 -3.76
C GLY A 16 -24.76 18.55 -2.27
N THR A 17 -23.93 17.59 -1.87
CA THR A 17 -23.95 17.10 -0.49
C THR A 17 -23.56 18.15 0.56
N LYS A 18 -22.55 19.00 0.31
CA LYS A 18 -22.10 19.99 1.30
C LYS A 18 -23.12 21.12 1.49
N ARG A 19 -23.71 21.61 0.41
CA ARG A 19 -24.75 22.64 0.48
C ARG A 19 -26.05 22.06 1.03
N SER A 20 -26.43 20.86 0.63
CA SER A 20 -27.63 20.21 1.16
C SER A 20 -27.50 19.91 2.65
N ILE A 21 -26.32 19.51 3.17
CA ILE A 21 -26.10 19.44 4.64
C ILE A 21 -26.37 20.82 5.28
N TYR A 22 -25.80 21.89 4.72
CA TYR A 22 -26.02 23.25 5.23
C TYR A 22 -27.50 23.66 5.23
N GLU A 23 -28.18 23.49 4.10
CA GLU A 23 -29.59 23.87 3.93
C GLU A 23 -30.51 23.05 4.84
N GLU A 24 -30.27 21.74 4.92
CA GLU A 24 -31.07 20.79 5.70
C GLU A 24 -30.86 20.95 7.22
N VAL A 25 -29.65 21.31 7.67
CA VAL A 25 -29.39 21.72 9.06
C VAL A 25 -30.07 23.06 9.38
N LYS A 26 -30.06 24.02 8.43
CA LYS A 26 -30.75 25.30 8.57
C LYS A 26 -32.27 25.13 8.64
N LEU A 27 -32.85 24.24 7.82
CA LEU A 27 -34.27 23.88 7.83
C LEU A 27 -34.73 23.33 9.19
N ARG A 28 -33.86 22.62 9.92
CA ARG A 28 -34.12 22.15 11.30
C ARG A 28 -34.03 23.26 12.37
N GLY A 29 -33.95 24.53 11.98
CA GLY A 29 -33.95 25.67 12.90
C GLY A 29 -32.57 25.98 13.51
N HIS A 30 -31.48 25.47 12.94
CA HIS A 30 -30.13 25.87 13.33
C HIS A 30 -29.71 27.13 12.57
N SER A 31 -29.08 28.08 13.26
CA SER A 31 -28.43 29.23 12.63
C SER A 31 -27.09 28.75 12.05
N VAL A 32 -26.94 28.77 10.72
CA VAL A 32 -25.72 28.31 10.05
C VAL A 32 -25.19 29.43 9.17
N ILE A 33 -23.93 29.79 9.37
CA ILE A 33 -23.22 30.82 8.60
C ILE A 33 -22.27 30.09 7.66
N TRP A 34 -22.50 30.22 6.36
CA TRP A 34 -21.62 29.67 5.34
C TRP A 34 -20.42 30.59 5.12
N LEU A 35 -19.22 30.04 5.22
CA LEU A 35 -17.96 30.76 5.10
C LEU A 35 -17.03 30.06 4.11
N ASP A 36 -16.31 30.85 3.30
CA ASP A 36 -15.36 30.29 2.34
C ASP A 36 -14.22 29.58 3.07
N LYS A 37 -13.87 28.37 2.62
CA LYS A 37 -12.69 27.66 3.11
C LYS A 37 -11.40 28.48 2.94
N MET A 38 -11.31 29.35 1.93
CA MET A 38 -10.12 30.17 1.67
C MET A 38 -9.79 31.13 2.82
N LEU A 39 -10.78 31.46 3.67
CA LEU A 39 -10.57 32.26 4.88
C LEU A 39 -9.69 31.54 5.91
N LEU A 40 -9.60 30.21 5.85
CA LEU A 40 -8.71 29.40 6.68
C LEU A 40 -7.34 29.23 6.03
N ASP A 41 -7.29 29.11 4.69
CA ASP A 41 -6.04 28.96 3.93
C ASP A 41 -5.19 30.25 3.97
N ALA A 42 -5.82 31.44 4.00
CA ALA A 42 -5.12 32.73 4.11
C ALA A 42 -4.39 32.93 5.47
N GLY A 43 -4.75 32.15 6.50
CA GLY A 43 -4.17 32.20 7.84
C GLY A 43 -2.92 31.35 8.06
N GLU A 44 -2.56 30.43 7.14
CA GLU A 44 -1.34 29.61 7.25
C GLU A 44 -0.04 30.46 7.13
N ASN A 45 -0.13 31.66 6.54
CA ASN A 45 0.99 32.62 6.41
C ASN A 45 1.09 33.65 7.56
N ALA A 46 0.23 33.58 8.57
CA ALA A 46 0.27 34.52 9.69
C ALA A 46 1.38 34.11 10.69
N ALA A 47 2.42 34.93 10.81
CA ALA A 47 3.64 34.65 11.59
C ALA A 47 3.43 34.43 13.11
N ASN A 48 2.25 34.74 13.63
CA ASN A 48 1.83 34.45 15.00
C ASN A 48 0.38 33.96 14.98
N GLY A 49 0.11 32.75 15.49
CA GLY A 49 -1.23 32.13 15.51
C GLY A 49 -2.30 32.85 16.37
N SER A 50 -2.11 34.13 16.71
CA SER A 50 -3.03 35.00 17.46
C SER A 50 -4.03 35.72 16.55
N ASP A 51 -3.63 36.02 15.30
CA ASP A 51 -4.40 36.83 14.35
C ASP A 51 -5.10 35.96 13.29
N HIS A 52 -5.36 34.69 13.60
CA HIS A 52 -5.97 33.78 12.64
C HIS A 52 -7.43 34.18 12.38
N PRO A 53 -7.87 34.32 11.10
CA PRO A 53 -9.22 34.80 10.75
C PRO A 53 -10.37 34.06 11.44
N LEU A 54 -10.19 32.76 11.68
CA LEU A 54 -11.15 31.93 12.42
C LEU A 54 -11.42 32.41 13.85
N LEU A 55 -10.39 32.90 14.57
CA LEU A 55 -10.55 33.37 15.95
C LEU A 55 -11.38 34.66 15.98
N GLN A 56 -11.17 35.56 15.01
CA GLN A 56 -11.97 36.77 14.84
C GLN A 56 -13.43 36.43 14.51
N LEU A 57 -13.67 35.54 13.54
CA LEU A 57 -15.02 35.10 13.18
C LEU A 57 -15.75 34.42 14.34
N CYS A 58 -15.03 33.69 15.19
CA CYS A 58 -15.59 33.13 16.41
C CYS A 58 -15.98 34.20 17.43
N ALA A 59 -15.19 35.27 17.57
CA ALA A 59 -15.52 36.40 18.43
C ALA A 59 -16.74 37.19 17.91
N GLU A 60 -16.83 37.40 16.59
CA GLU A 60 -17.92 38.13 15.93
C GLU A 60 -19.25 37.37 15.95
N HIS A 61 -19.23 36.07 15.65
CA HIS A 61 -20.46 35.28 15.47
C HIS A 61 -20.80 34.38 16.65
N ASN A 62 -19.89 34.21 17.62
CA ASN A 62 -20.04 33.43 18.84
C ASN A 62 -20.67 32.03 18.58
N PRO A 63 -20.10 31.20 17.69
CA PRO A 63 -20.72 29.95 17.30
C PRO A 63 -20.84 28.95 18.47
N ASP A 64 -21.77 28.02 18.36
CA ASP A 64 -21.79 26.82 19.22
C ASP A 64 -20.86 25.74 18.70
N GLN A 65 -20.64 25.68 17.38
CA GLN A 65 -19.82 24.68 16.70
C GLN A 65 -19.21 25.24 15.42
N ILE A 66 -18.07 24.69 15.03
CA ILE A 66 -17.41 24.95 13.75
C ILE A 66 -17.40 23.66 12.94
N TRP A 67 -17.92 23.71 11.72
CA TRP A 67 -17.96 22.56 10.82
C TRP A 67 -17.01 22.84 9.65
N LEU A 68 -15.96 22.04 9.53
CA LEU A 68 -14.96 22.12 8.46
C LEU A 68 -15.34 21.12 7.36
N ALA A 69 -16.18 21.56 6.43
CA ALA A 69 -16.84 20.72 5.44
C ALA A 69 -15.98 20.44 4.19
N HIS A 70 -14.71 20.09 4.38
CA HIS A 70 -13.81 19.78 3.27
C HIS A 70 -12.63 18.89 3.72
N SER A 71 -12.30 17.86 2.95
CA SER A 71 -11.28 16.87 3.33
C SER A 71 -9.90 17.46 3.60
N ASN A 72 -9.53 18.55 2.91
CA ASN A 72 -8.21 19.20 3.03
C ASN A 72 -8.15 20.34 4.05
N LEU A 73 -9.26 20.70 4.71
CA LEU A 73 -9.23 21.78 5.69
C LEU A 73 -8.63 21.28 7.00
N ARG A 74 -7.49 21.84 7.40
CA ARG A 74 -6.85 21.59 8.70
C ARG A 74 -6.71 22.91 9.46
N LEU A 75 -6.68 22.82 10.78
CA LEU A 75 -6.36 23.96 11.62
C LEU A 75 -4.97 23.75 12.22
N PRO A 76 -4.09 24.78 12.20
CA PRO A 76 -2.88 24.76 13.01
C PRO A 76 -3.23 24.43 14.45
N ILE A 77 -2.43 23.56 15.08
CA ILE A 77 -2.69 23.05 16.44
C ILE A 77 -2.86 24.20 17.44
N ASP A 78 -2.09 25.27 17.29
CA ASP A 78 -2.17 26.44 18.18
C ASP A 78 -3.46 27.24 18.00
N VAL A 79 -4.00 27.31 16.78
CA VAL A 79 -5.31 27.91 16.51
C VAL A 79 -6.41 27.01 17.09
N LYS A 80 -6.31 25.69 16.89
CA LYS A 80 -7.25 24.72 17.46
C LYS A 80 -7.29 24.77 18.99
N LYS A 81 -6.15 24.91 19.65
CA LYS A 81 -6.03 25.07 21.11
C LYS A 81 -6.69 26.35 21.64
N LYS A 82 -6.73 27.41 20.83
CA LYS A 82 -7.36 28.70 21.18
C LYS A 82 -8.87 28.73 20.97
N LEU A 83 -9.44 27.75 20.24
CA LEU A 83 -10.88 27.64 20.03
C LEU A 83 -11.55 26.99 21.24
N THR A 84 -12.61 27.64 21.73
CA THR A 84 -13.44 27.14 22.84
C THR A 84 -14.69 26.40 22.38
N VAL A 85 -14.91 26.34 21.07
CA VAL A 85 -16.07 25.71 20.43
C VAL A 85 -15.66 24.42 19.72
N PRO A 86 -16.48 23.36 19.74
CA PRO A 86 -16.18 22.11 19.05
C PRO A 86 -15.96 22.30 17.55
N VAL A 87 -14.90 21.70 17.03
CA VAL A 87 -14.54 21.68 15.61
C VAL A 87 -14.84 20.29 15.05
N ILE A 88 -15.80 20.21 14.15
CA ILE A 88 -16.23 18.97 13.51
C ILE A 88 -15.71 18.97 12.08
N GLY A 89 -14.82 18.04 11.76
CA GLY A 89 -14.31 17.88 10.40
C GLY A 89 -15.20 16.95 9.57
N PHE A 90 -15.24 17.19 8.26
CA PHE A 90 -15.89 16.29 7.31
C PHE A 90 -14.89 15.80 6.27
N GLY A 91 -14.73 14.48 6.20
CA GLY A 91 -13.92 13.79 5.20
C GLY A 91 -14.76 13.34 4.04
N PHE A 92 -14.49 13.90 2.86
CA PHE A 92 -15.08 13.52 1.58
C PHE A 92 -14.06 12.81 0.66
N SER A 93 -13.02 12.19 1.23
CA SER A 93 -11.89 11.63 0.48
C SER A 93 -11.42 10.30 1.07
N ASP A 94 -10.67 9.54 0.26
CA ASP A 94 -10.23 8.18 0.52
C ASP A 94 -9.20 8.09 1.69
N PRO A 95 -9.21 6.99 2.48
CA PRO A 95 -8.26 6.73 3.59
C PRO A 95 -6.77 6.81 3.22
N TYR A 96 -6.40 6.62 1.95
CA TYR A 96 -5.00 6.73 1.51
C TYR A 96 -4.44 8.17 1.55
N TYR A 97 -5.28 9.17 1.79
CA TYR A 97 -4.88 10.58 1.84
C TYR A 97 -4.81 11.17 3.26
N PHE A 98 -5.06 10.37 4.30
CA PHE A 98 -5.05 10.84 5.68
C PHE A 98 -3.84 10.32 6.45
N SER A 99 -3.07 11.25 7.01
CA SER A 99 -2.11 11.00 8.06
C SER A 99 -2.79 11.18 9.43
N GLU A 100 -2.35 10.45 10.46
CA GLU A 100 -3.03 10.43 11.77
C GLU A 100 -3.00 11.81 12.46
N ASP A 101 -1.93 12.59 12.27
CA ASP A 101 -1.75 13.94 12.79
C ASP A 101 -2.83 14.92 12.31
N ARG A 102 -3.45 14.67 11.15
CA ARG A 102 -4.54 15.50 10.63
C ARG A 102 -5.72 15.56 11.60
N PHE A 103 -5.98 14.48 12.33
CA PHE A 103 -7.13 14.43 13.22
C PHE A 103 -6.98 15.32 14.46
N ALA A 104 -5.77 15.80 14.77
CA ALA A 104 -5.53 16.77 15.83
C ALA A 104 -6.21 18.14 15.59
N SER A 105 -6.63 18.43 14.35
CA SER A 105 -7.38 19.65 14.02
C SER A 105 -8.87 19.59 14.38
N TYR A 106 -9.40 18.45 14.82
CA TYR A 106 -10.84 18.26 15.04
C TYR A 106 -11.13 17.60 16.39
N ASP A 107 -12.32 17.87 16.92
CA ASP A 107 -12.85 17.23 18.14
C ASP A 107 -13.72 16.02 17.82
N ALA A 108 -14.31 15.99 16.62
CA ALA A 108 -15.02 14.85 16.05
C ALA A 108 -14.95 14.91 14.53
N TYR A 109 -15.18 13.79 13.86
CA TYR A 109 -15.04 13.72 12.40
C TYR A 109 -16.10 12.86 11.72
N ILE A 110 -16.74 13.44 10.71
CA ILE A 110 -17.74 12.78 9.88
C ILE A 110 -17.03 12.22 8.65
N VAL A 111 -17.06 10.90 8.46
CA VAL A 111 -16.39 10.22 7.34
C VAL A 111 -17.39 9.68 6.34
N ASN A 112 -17.17 9.92 5.05
CA ASN A 112 -17.97 9.32 3.98
C ASN A 112 -17.44 7.94 3.52
N HIS A 113 -16.24 7.55 3.94
CA HIS A 113 -15.61 6.28 3.59
C HIS A 113 -15.48 5.36 4.80
N TYR A 114 -16.00 4.13 4.69
CA TYR A 114 -16.06 3.21 5.83
C TYR A 114 -14.68 2.73 6.26
N ASP A 115 -13.74 2.53 5.32
CA ASP A 115 -12.39 2.09 5.71
C ASP A 115 -11.63 3.20 6.44
N THR A 116 -11.96 4.48 6.20
CA THR A 116 -11.47 5.61 7.02
C THR A 116 -12.03 5.53 8.43
N LEU A 117 -13.33 5.20 8.59
CA LEU A 117 -13.91 4.97 9.92
C LEU A 117 -13.14 3.86 10.65
N ILE A 118 -12.98 2.69 10.04
CA ILE A 118 -12.33 1.55 10.70
C ILE A 118 -10.89 1.86 11.07
N LYS A 119 -10.17 2.55 10.17
CA LYS A 119 -8.76 2.88 10.37
C LYS A 119 -8.56 3.92 11.48
N TYR A 120 -9.37 4.98 11.55
CA TYR A 120 -9.05 6.15 12.38
C TYR A 120 -10.03 6.45 13.53
N ARG A 121 -11.12 5.69 13.70
CA ARG A 121 -12.10 5.88 14.80
C ARG A 121 -11.52 5.78 16.22
N HIS A 122 -10.31 5.23 16.35
CA HIS A 122 -9.62 5.10 17.62
C HIS A 122 -8.94 6.42 18.05
N LEU A 123 -8.76 7.38 17.14
CA LEU A 123 -8.09 8.66 17.39
C LEU A 123 -9.06 9.72 17.95
N ILE A 124 -10.23 9.85 17.34
CA ILE A 124 -11.29 10.79 17.74
C ILE A 124 -12.67 10.17 17.47
N PRO A 125 -13.74 10.66 18.12
CA PRO A 125 -15.10 10.25 17.79
C PRO A 125 -15.39 10.42 16.31
N MET A 126 -15.82 9.35 15.67
CA MET A 126 -16.12 9.35 14.24
C MET A 126 -17.50 8.76 13.94
N HIS A 127 -18.15 9.32 12.93
CA HIS A 127 -19.42 8.83 12.43
C HIS A 127 -19.33 8.55 10.93
N TYR A 128 -19.73 7.35 10.53
CA TYR A 128 -19.87 7.01 9.12
C TYR A 128 -21.15 7.63 8.57
N ASN A 129 -20.97 8.60 7.69
CA ASN A 129 -22.04 9.28 6.98
C ASN A 129 -21.74 9.26 5.48
N PRO A 130 -22.15 8.20 4.75
CA PRO A 130 -21.90 8.10 3.31
C PRO A 130 -22.62 9.20 2.54
N THR A 131 -22.19 9.42 1.29
CA THR A 131 -22.82 10.35 0.35
C THR A 131 -24.33 10.09 0.23
N ALA A 132 -25.09 11.18 0.08
CA ALA A 132 -26.55 11.15 -0.08
C ALA A 132 -26.99 12.12 -1.19
N CYS A 133 -28.13 11.82 -1.81
CA CYS A 133 -28.84 12.74 -2.69
C CYS A 133 -29.71 13.68 -1.87
N ASP A 134 -29.96 14.87 -2.42
CA ASP A 134 -30.98 15.78 -1.96
C ASP A 134 -32.18 15.72 -2.91
N ARG A 135 -33.27 15.09 -2.46
CA ARG A 135 -34.50 14.96 -3.27
C ARG A 135 -35.20 16.30 -3.56
N ASN A 136 -34.96 17.33 -2.74
CA ASN A 136 -35.55 18.64 -2.99
C ASN A 136 -34.90 19.29 -4.22
N TYR A 137 -33.61 19.03 -4.41
CA TYR A 137 -32.86 19.51 -5.57
C TYR A 137 -32.96 18.54 -6.76
N HIS A 138 -32.79 17.24 -6.53
CA HIS A 138 -32.80 16.18 -7.55
C HIS A 138 -34.10 15.38 -7.49
N HIS A 139 -35.05 15.76 -8.33
CA HIS A 139 -36.32 15.05 -8.52
C HIS A 139 -36.58 14.88 -10.01
N LYS A 140 -37.35 13.84 -10.34
CA LYS A 140 -37.77 13.56 -11.71
C LYS A 140 -38.52 14.76 -12.30
N MET A 141 -38.10 15.19 -13.48
CA MET A 141 -38.78 16.20 -14.28
C MET A 141 -39.60 15.53 -15.39
N ASP A 142 -40.72 16.13 -15.75
CA ASP A 142 -41.51 15.70 -16.91
C ASP A 142 -40.90 16.27 -18.20
N ILE A 143 -39.81 15.65 -18.65
CA ILE A 143 -39.07 16.04 -19.85
C ILE A 143 -38.73 14.82 -20.71
N GLN A 144 -38.62 15.04 -22.02
CA GLN A 144 -38.30 13.97 -22.96
C GLN A 144 -36.87 13.48 -22.78
N GLN A 145 -36.69 12.17 -22.69
CA GLN A 145 -35.38 11.51 -22.64
C GLN A 145 -34.77 11.34 -24.04
N ASP A 146 -34.02 12.32 -24.51
CA ASP A 146 -33.37 12.32 -25.83
C ASP A 146 -31.88 11.95 -25.81
N ILE A 147 -31.29 11.75 -24.63
CA ILE A 147 -29.89 11.33 -24.45
C ILE A 147 -29.86 9.84 -24.12
N ASP A 148 -29.16 9.03 -24.92
CA ASP A 148 -29.08 7.59 -24.65
C ASP A 148 -28.24 7.29 -23.41
N VAL A 149 -27.02 7.84 -23.37
CA VAL A 149 -26.11 7.71 -22.23
C VAL A 149 -25.48 9.05 -21.91
N SER A 150 -25.50 9.42 -20.64
CA SER A 150 -24.77 10.58 -20.13
C SER A 150 -23.62 10.19 -19.21
N ILE A 151 -22.50 10.89 -19.35
CA ILE A 151 -21.33 10.78 -18.47
C ILE A 151 -21.05 12.17 -17.91
N ILE A 152 -21.08 12.33 -16.59
CA ILE A 152 -20.83 13.61 -15.95
C ILE A 152 -19.58 13.53 -15.07
N GLY A 153 -18.59 14.36 -15.35
CA GLY A 153 -17.31 14.43 -14.65
C GLY A 153 -16.16 14.83 -15.56
N VAL A 154 -14.95 14.91 -15.01
CA VAL A 154 -13.75 15.25 -15.79
C VAL A 154 -13.41 14.11 -16.75
N GLY A 155 -13.11 14.42 -18.01
CA GLY A 155 -12.77 13.47 -19.07
C GLY A 155 -11.42 12.79 -18.85
N THR A 156 -10.38 13.58 -18.55
CA THR A 156 -9.07 13.06 -18.11
C THR A 156 -8.86 13.28 -16.63
N HIS A 157 -8.52 12.23 -15.89
CA HIS A 157 -8.35 12.34 -14.44
C HIS A 157 -7.05 11.67 -13.98
N GLN A 158 -6.01 12.47 -13.74
CA GLN A 158 -4.66 11.98 -13.40
C GLN A 158 -4.59 11.11 -12.14
N ARG A 159 -5.60 11.15 -11.26
CA ARG A 159 -5.65 10.29 -10.07
C ARG A 159 -6.20 8.89 -10.34
N PHE A 160 -6.65 8.61 -11.56
CA PHE A 160 -7.08 7.28 -11.94
C PHE A 160 -5.90 6.45 -12.44
N SER A 161 -5.98 5.13 -12.25
CA SER A 161 -4.99 4.16 -12.75
C SER A 161 -4.81 4.26 -14.27
N ASP A 162 -5.86 4.66 -14.98
CA ASP A 162 -5.85 5.05 -16.39
C ASP A 162 -6.51 6.43 -16.53
N PRO A 163 -5.71 7.50 -16.71
CA PRO A 163 -6.22 8.87 -16.80
C PRO A 163 -7.23 9.10 -17.93
N ASP A 164 -7.20 8.29 -19.00
CA ASP A 164 -8.02 8.45 -20.21
C ASP A 164 -9.21 7.48 -20.26
N MET A 165 -9.42 6.66 -19.24
CA MET A 165 -10.42 5.56 -19.23
C MET A 165 -11.83 6.03 -19.60
N ARG A 166 -12.25 7.21 -19.12
CA ARG A 166 -13.59 7.77 -19.42
C ARG A 166 -13.77 8.13 -20.89
N ILE A 167 -12.71 8.64 -21.51
CA ILE A 167 -12.70 8.98 -22.94
C ILE A 167 -12.77 7.70 -23.77
N LYS A 168 -11.98 6.68 -23.41
CA LYS A 168 -11.99 5.37 -24.08
C LYS A 168 -13.38 4.74 -24.08
N ILE A 169 -14.05 4.71 -22.92
CA ILE A 169 -15.40 4.14 -22.79
C ILE A 169 -16.44 4.97 -23.56
N ALA A 170 -16.37 6.31 -23.49
CA ALA A 170 -17.28 7.17 -24.24
C ALA A 170 -17.16 6.96 -25.75
N ASN A 171 -15.93 6.84 -26.26
CA ASN A 171 -15.68 6.58 -27.68
C ASN A 171 -16.13 5.18 -28.09
N MET A 172 -15.82 4.15 -27.30
CA MET A 172 -16.28 2.77 -27.55
C MET A 172 -17.81 2.69 -27.71
N LEU A 173 -18.57 3.39 -26.86
CA LEU A 173 -20.03 3.43 -26.94
C LEU A 173 -20.50 4.17 -28.21
N ARG A 174 -19.87 5.30 -28.55
CA ARG A 174 -20.18 6.08 -29.77
C ARG A 174 -19.90 5.30 -31.05
N ASP A 175 -18.77 4.60 -31.11
CA ASP A 175 -18.37 3.73 -32.22
C ASP A 175 -19.37 2.59 -32.42
N ASN A 176 -20.14 2.26 -31.39
CA ASN A 176 -21.24 1.29 -31.41
C ASN A 176 -22.62 1.91 -31.65
N GLY A 177 -22.68 3.15 -32.15
CA GLY A 177 -23.91 3.83 -32.54
C GLY A 177 -24.74 4.37 -31.38
N ILE A 178 -24.18 4.47 -30.17
CA ILE A 178 -24.90 4.98 -28.99
C ILE A 178 -24.67 6.48 -28.86
N ARG A 179 -25.75 7.26 -28.68
CA ARG A 179 -25.65 8.71 -28.48
C ARG A 179 -25.14 9.04 -27.07
N VAL A 180 -23.82 9.14 -26.91
CA VAL A 180 -23.17 9.50 -25.65
C VAL A 180 -22.92 11.01 -25.55
N MET A 181 -23.48 11.64 -24.52
CA MET A 181 -23.20 13.03 -24.15
C MET A 181 -22.34 13.08 -22.90
N ALA A 182 -21.24 13.84 -22.96
CA ALA A 182 -20.29 13.95 -21.86
C ALA A 182 -20.17 15.40 -21.38
N PHE A 183 -20.14 15.58 -20.07
CA PHE A 183 -20.19 16.90 -19.45
C PHE A 183 -19.11 17.06 -18.38
N GLY A 184 -18.32 18.12 -18.49
CA GLY A 184 -17.22 18.46 -17.57
C GLY A 184 -15.94 18.87 -18.30
N ASP A 185 -14.89 19.19 -17.54
CA ASP A 185 -13.62 19.60 -18.12
C ASP A 185 -12.80 18.39 -18.59
N GLY A 186 -11.79 18.60 -19.45
CA GLY A 186 -10.85 17.55 -19.88
C GLY A 186 -11.41 16.51 -20.87
N TRP A 187 -12.61 16.72 -21.42
CA TRP A 187 -13.10 15.93 -22.56
C TRP A 187 -12.50 16.45 -23.88
N PRO A 188 -12.18 15.58 -24.86
CA PRO A 188 -11.70 16.00 -26.17
C PRO A 188 -12.79 16.78 -26.93
N GLN A 189 -12.41 17.59 -27.92
CA GLN A 189 -13.39 18.30 -28.76
C GLN A 189 -14.30 17.30 -29.48
N HIS A 190 -15.61 17.41 -29.24
CA HIS A 190 -16.64 16.59 -29.88
C HIS A 190 -18.01 17.31 -29.76
N PRO A 191 -18.91 17.24 -30.76
CA PRO A 191 -20.20 17.94 -30.72
C PRO A 191 -21.09 17.62 -29.52
N ASN A 192 -20.92 16.42 -28.95
CA ASN A 192 -21.64 15.93 -27.77
C ASN A 192 -20.82 16.02 -26.46
N ASN A 193 -19.69 16.73 -26.46
CA ASN A 193 -18.91 17.02 -25.26
C ASN A 193 -19.07 18.49 -24.90
N TYR A 194 -19.42 18.77 -23.65
CA TYR A 194 -19.67 20.11 -23.16
C TYR A 194 -18.78 20.39 -21.96
N SER A 195 -18.10 21.53 -21.97
CA SER A 195 -17.47 22.10 -20.78
C SER A 195 -18.55 22.56 -19.78
N SER A 196 -18.11 22.99 -18.58
CA SER A 196 -18.93 23.55 -17.49
C SER A 196 -20.45 23.68 -17.71
N ILE A 197 -21.23 22.92 -16.95
CA ILE A 197 -22.70 22.95 -16.92
C ILE A 197 -23.20 23.73 -15.71
N THR A 198 -24.36 24.39 -15.81
CA THR A 198 -25.00 25.06 -14.67
C THR A 198 -25.77 24.09 -13.74
N GLY A 199 -26.22 24.54 -12.56
CA GLY A 199 -26.84 23.65 -11.56
C GLY A 199 -28.20 23.14 -12.04
N ASP A 200 -28.96 24.06 -12.64
CA ASP A 200 -30.24 23.75 -13.27
C ASP A 200 -30.04 22.90 -14.54
N GLN A 201 -29.00 23.18 -15.33
CA GLN A 201 -28.62 22.36 -16.48
C GLN A 201 -28.25 20.92 -16.07
N PHE A 202 -27.57 20.74 -14.94
CA PHE A 202 -27.18 19.41 -14.45
C PHE A 202 -28.39 18.50 -14.20
N LYS A 203 -29.43 19.01 -13.52
CA LYS A 203 -30.68 18.27 -13.29
C LYS A 203 -31.41 17.96 -14.59
N GLU A 204 -31.51 18.95 -15.47
CA GLU A 204 -32.14 18.79 -16.78
C GLU A 204 -31.45 17.70 -17.61
N ILE A 205 -30.10 17.73 -17.69
CA ILE A 205 -29.30 16.73 -18.40
C ILE A 205 -29.56 15.33 -17.85
N ILE A 206 -29.56 15.17 -16.53
CA ILE A 206 -29.88 13.89 -15.89
C ILE A 206 -31.26 13.42 -16.34
N CYS A 207 -32.29 14.26 -16.23
CA CYS A 207 -33.67 13.87 -16.56
C CYS A 207 -33.89 13.63 -18.07
N ARG A 208 -33.06 14.21 -18.95
CA ARG A 208 -33.02 13.92 -20.40
C ARG A 208 -32.30 12.61 -20.75
N SER A 209 -31.61 12.01 -19.79
CA SER A 209 -30.83 10.79 -19.98
C SER A 209 -31.68 9.53 -19.80
N LYS A 210 -31.51 8.56 -20.69
CA LYS A 210 -32.09 7.22 -20.51
C LYS A 210 -31.26 6.40 -19.52
N ILE A 211 -29.94 6.51 -19.56
CA ILE A 211 -29.01 5.80 -18.67
C ILE A 211 -27.91 6.75 -18.21
N GLY A 212 -27.65 6.80 -16.91
CA GLY A 212 -26.45 7.43 -16.35
C GLY A 212 -25.29 6.44 -16.28
N LEU A 213 -24.07 6.89 -16.59
CA LEU A 213 -22.89 6.04 -16.53
C LEU A 213 -21.85 6.60 -15.56
N ASP A 214 -21.59 5.85 -14.48
CA ASP A 214 -20.55 6.17 -13.49
C ASP A 214 -19.28 5.36 -13.78
N ILE A 215 -18.26 6.05 -14.26
CA ILE A 215 -16.96 5.46 -14.62
C ILE A 215 -15.93 5.95 -13.61
N GLN A 216 -15.70 5.13 -12.59
CA GLN A 216 -14.69 5.36 -11.57
C GLN A 216 -13.81 4.11 -11.41
N ASP A 217 -12.56 4.32 -11.01
CA ASP A 217 -11.63 3.25 -10.68
C ASP A 217 -11.54 3.02 -9.15
N THR A 218 -10.49 2.34 -8.67
CA THR A 218 -10.34 1.92 -7.28
C THR A 218 -10.00 3.02 -6.28
N PHE A 219 -9.76 4.27 -6.70
CA PHE A 219 -9.17 5.33 -5.86
C PHE A 219 -10.08 6.54 -5.57
N SER A 220 -11.38 6.47 -5.88
CA SER A 220 -12.29 7.62 -5.75
C SER A 220 -13.33 7.46 -4.63
N PRO A 221 -13.56 8.49 -3.79
CA PRO A 221 -14.58 8.44 -2.75
C PRO A 221 -15.99 8.31 -3.37
N LEU A 222 -16.67 7.22 -2.99
CA LEU A 222 -18.05 6.84 -3.28
C LEU A 222 -18.93 7.83 -4.08
N ALA A 223 -19.24 7.42 -5.32
CA ALA A 223 -20.60 7.45 -5.88
C ALA A 223 -21.35 8.79 -6.05
N HIS A 224 -20.70 9.96 -5.99
CA HIS A 224 -21.32 11.30 -6.03
C HIS A 224 -22.13 11.68 -7.28
N ARG A 225 -22.41 10.74 -8.20
CA ARG A 225 -23.31 10.97 -9.34
C ARG A 225 -24.43 9.93 -9.44
N MET A 226 -24.25 8.76 -8.84
CA MET A 226 -25.21 7.65 -8.95
C MET A 226 -26.50 7.94 -8.21
N LEU A 227 -26.38 8.63 -7.08
CA LEU A 227 -27.51 8.95 -6.21
C LEU A 227 -28.41 10.02 -6.83
N GLU A 228 -27.82 10.99 -7.55
CA GLU A 228 -28.52 12.06 -8.26
C GLU A 228 -29.31 11.53 -9.46
N TYR A 229 -28.71 10.63 -10.26
CA TYR A 229 -29.46 9.91 -11.30
C TYR A 229 -30.62 9.11 -10.70
N GLY A 230 -30.34 8.37 -9.62
CA GLY A 230 -31.34 7.59 -8.91
C GLY A 230 -32.51 8.43 -8.41
N ALA A 231 -32.25 9.57 -7.77
CA ALA A 231 -33.27 10.49 -7.27
C ALA A 231 -34.12 11.13 -8.39
N CYS A 232 -33.56 11.30 -9.60
CA CYS A 232 -34.29 11.70 -10.79
C CYS A 232 -35.04 10.54 -11.48
N GLY A 233 -34.96 9.32 -10.95
CA GLY A 233 -35.60 8.15 -11.54
C GLY A 233 -34.92 7.67 -12.82
N ILE A 234 -33.59 7.80 -12.89
CA ILE A 234 -32.75 7.37 -14.01
C ILE A 234 -31.86 6.21 -13.53
N PRO A 235 -31.80 5.08 -14.25
CA PRO A 235 -30.93 3.97 -13.86
C PRO A 235 -29.47 4.30 -14.16
N VAL A 236 -28.59 3.72 -13.34
CA VAL A 236 -27.14 3.92 -13.46
C VAL A 236 -26.43 2.60 -13.64
N ILE A 237 -25.45 2.60 -14.54
CA ILE A 237 -24.47 1.52 -14.67
C ILE A 237 -23.14 1.99 -14.09
N THR A 238 -22.51 1.18 -13.24
CA THR A 238 -21.20 1.48 -12.62
C THR A 238 -20.28 0.26 -12.61
N ARG A 239 -18.99 0.45 -12.36
CA ARG A 239 -18.05 -0.68 -12.26
C ARG A 239 -18.30 -1.47 -10.98
N ARG A 240 -18.26 -2.81 -11.06
CA ARG A 240 -18.45 -3.70 -9.92
C ARG A 240 -17.29 -3.59 -8.93
N ARG A 241 -17.54 -3.03 -7.74
CA ARG A 241 -16.55 -2.86 -6.66
C ARG A 241 -17.18 -2.95 -5.27
N PRO A 242 -16.45 -3.40 -4.22
CA PRO A 242 -17.02 -3.63 -2.89
C PRO A 242 -17.72 -2.42 -2.26
N GLU A 243 -17.25 -1.21 -2.56
CA GLU A 243 -17.75 0.04 -2.01
C GLU A 243 -19.17 0.35 -2.51
N VAL A 244 -19.48 0.00 -3.77
CA VAL A 244 -20.83 0.12 -4.34
C VAL A 244 -21.82 -0.72 -3.54
N PHE A 245 -21.43 -1.95 -3.18
CA PHE A 245 -22.28 -2.86 -2.42
C PHE A 245 -22.36 -2.57 -0.91
N ARG A 246 -21.68 -1.52 -0.44
CA ARG A 246 -21.94 -0.95 0.91
C ARG A 246 -23.12 0.03 0.88
N LEU A 247 -23.42 0.61 -0.29
CA LEU A 247 -24.52 1.56 -0.47
C LEU A 247 -25.77 0.90 -1.06
N PHE A 248 -25.59 -0.07 -1.95
CA PHE A 248 -26.67 -0.69 -2.72
C PHE A 248 -26.65 -2.22 -2.58
N ASN A 249 -27.83 -2.84 -2.56
CA ASN A 249 -27.94 -4.28 -2.77
C ASN A 249 -27.68 -4.63 -4.25
N GLU A 250 -27.34 -5.89 -4.54
CA GLU A 250 -26.96 -6.30 -5.91
C GLU A 250 -28.06 -6.07 -6.96
N ASP A 251 -29.32 -6.06 -6.55
CA ASP A 251 -30.45 -5.87 -7.45
C ASP A 251 -30.92 -4.41 -7.57
N GLU A 252 -30.32 -3.49 -6.79
CA GLU A 252 -30.65 -2.06 -6.75
C GLU A 252 -29.80 -1.21 -7.70
N ILE A 253 -28.65 -1.71 -8.16
CA ILE A 253 -27.70 -0.99 -9.01
C ILE A 253 -27.13 -1.91 -10.10
N LEU A 254 -26.97 -1.40 -11.32
CA LEU A 254 -26.40 -2.16 -12.41
C LEU A 254 -24.88 -2.06 -12.38
N THR A 255 -24.18 -3.20 -12.45
CA THR A 255 -22.72 -3.23 -12.40
C THR A 255 -22.09 -4.02 -13.55
N TYR A 256 -20.86 -3.66 -13.94
CA TYR A 256 -20.08 -4.38 -14.95
C TYR A 256 -18.65 -4.67 -14.48
N THR A 257 -18.04 -5.71 -15.02
CA THR A 257 -16.66 -6.15 -14.76
C THR A 257 -15.72 -6.00 -15.97
N SER A 258 -16.28 -5.86 -17.17
CA SER A 258 -15.54 -5.65 -18.43
C SER A 258 -16.23 -4.67 -19.36
N GLU A 259 -15.49 -4.08 -20.31
CA GLU A 259 -16.01 -3.16 -21.32
C GLU A 259 -17.06 -3.82 -22.24
N LYS A 260 -16.87 -5.10 -22.55
CA LYS A 260 -17.85 -5.91 -23.31
C LYS A 260 -19.17 -6.03 -22.57
N GLU A 261 -19.13 -6.36 -21.28
CA GLU A 261 -20.31 -6.46 -20.43
C GLU A 261 -21.02 -5.11 -20.28
N LEU A 262 -20.26 -4.01 -20.16
CA LEU A 262 -20.83 -2.65 -20.16
C LEU A 262 -21.60 -2.37 -21.45
N LEU A 263 -21.01 -2.64 -22.61
CA LEU A 263 -21.65 -2.42 -23.91
C LEU A 263 -22.94 -3.25 -24.05
N GLU A 264 -22.93 -4.51 -23.63
CA GLU A 264 -24.09 -5.40 -23.64
C GLU A 264 -25.21 -4.89 -22.72
N LEU A 265 -24.87 -4.44 -21.50
CA LEU A 265 -25.82 -3.84 -20.57
C LEU A 265 -26.43 -2.56 -21.15
N VAL A 266 -25.63 -1.65 -21.69
CA VAL A 266 -26.14 -0.41 -22.28
C VAL A 266 -27.11 -0.73 -23.42
N LYS A 267 -26.74 -1.60 -24.37
CA LYS A 267 -27.62 -2.00 -25.49
C LYS A 267 -28.92 -2.64 -24.99
N ARG A 268 -28.84 -3.56 -24.01
CA ARG A 268 -30.00 -4.24 -23.43
C ARG A 268 -30.98 -3.27 -22.78
N TYR A 269 -30.47 -2.34 -21.97
CA TYR A 269 -31.30 -1.38 -21.23
C TYR A 269 -31.79 -0.23 -22.09
N LEU A 270 -31.12 0.12 -23.20
CA LEU A 270 -31.67 1.04 -24.20
C LEU A 270 -32.82 0.41 -24.98
N ALA A 271 -32.68 -0.86 -25.39
CA ALA A 271 -33.68 -1.58 -26.17
C ALA A 271 -34.97 -1.91 -25.40
N ASN A 272 -34.91 -2.03 -24.07
CA ASN A 272 -36.05 -2.45 -23.24
C ASN A 272 -36.45 -1.38 -22.21
N THR A 273 -37.51 -0.63 -22.52
CA THR A 273 -38.05 0.42 -21.64
C THR A 273 -38.59 -0.10 -20.31
N LEU A 274 -39.22 -1.28 -20.27
CA LEU A 274 -39.75 -1.85 -19.02
C LEU A 274 -38.63 -2.26 -18.07
N LEU A 275 -37.58 -2.91 -18.59
CA LEU A 275 -36.41 -3.30 -17.81
C LEU A 275 -35.67 -2.07 -17.27
N ARG A 276 -35.58 -1.01 -18.08
CA ARG A 276 -35.00 0.27 -17.70
C ARG A 276 -35.80 0.96 -16.60
N ALA A 277 -37.13 1.00 -16.71
CA ALA A 277 -38.01 1.56 -15.70
C ALA A 277 -37.91 0.80 -14.36
N ALA A 278 -37.89 -0.54 -14.40
CA ALA A 278 -37.77 -1.36 -13.19
C ALA A 278 -36.42 -1.15 -12.46
N ALA A 279 -35.31 -1.05 -13.21
CA ALA A 279 -34.01 -0.73 -12.61
C ALA A 279 -33.98 0.69 -12.02
N ALA A 280 -34.61 1.65 -12.69
CA ALA A 280 -34.70 3.02 -12.21
C ALA A 280 -35.53 3.14 -10.93
N GLU A 281 -36.64 2.40 -10.83
CA GLU A 281 -37.52 2.39 -9.66
C GLU A 281 -36.80 1.87 -8.40
N LYS A 282 -36.07 0.76 -8.54
CA LYS A 282 -35.29 0.20 -7.43
C LYS A 282 -34.23 1.17 -6.92
N LEU A 283 -33.48 1.76 -7.85
CA LEU A 283 -32.46 2.75 -7.50
C LEU A 283 -33.08 4.01 -6.88
N PHE A 284 -34.18 4.51 -7.44
CA PHE A 284 -34.93 5.66 -6.91
C PHE A 284 -35.39 5.44 -5.48
N LYS A 285 -35.97 4.27 -5.20
CA LYS A 285 -36.40 3.90 -3.85
C LYS A 285 -35.23 3.93 -2.87
N ARG A 286 -34.10 3.28 -3.23
CA ARG A 286 -32.91 3.26 -2.38
C ARG A 286 -32.35 4.66 -2.10
N CYS A 287 -32.30 5.51 -3.13
CA CYS A 287 -31.83 6.89 -3.03
C CYS A 287 -32.74 7.73 -2.13
N THR A 288 -34.04 7.69 -2.34
CA THR A 288 -35.00 8.58 -1.66
C THR A 288 -35.43 8.12 -0.28
N GLU A 289 -35.35 6.82 0.03
CA GLU A 289 -35.73 6.29 1.34
C GLU A 289 -34.54 6.10 2.28
N SER A 290 -33.37 5.69 1.78
CA SER A 290 -32.22 5.29 2.61
C SER A 290 -30.99 6.18 2.46
N HIS A 291 -30.77 6.76 1.28
CA HIS A 291 -29.61 7.61 0.96
C HIS A 291 -30.01 9.06 0.68
N ASP A 292 -31.03 9.53 1.37
CA ASP A 292 -31.52 10.92 1.31
C ASP A 292 -30.83 11.81 2.35
N ILE A 293 -30.62 13.08 2.00
CA ILE A 293 -29.89 14.04 2.82
C ILE A 293 -30.55 14.27 4.18
N THR A 294 -31.89 14.21 4.28
CA THR A 294 -32.61 14.37 5.53
C THR A 294 -32.18 13.30 6.55
N ASN A 295 -32.10 12.03 6.12
CA ASN A 295 -31.69 10.93 6.99
C ASN A 295 -30.23 11.04 7.41
N ARG A 296 -29.36 11.54 6.52
CA ARG A 296 -27.93 11.73 6.83
C ARG A 296 -27.70 12.86 7.81
N VAL A 297 -28.41 13.97 7.66
CA VAL A 297 -28.33 15.09 8.60
C VAL A 297 -28.85 14.70 9.98
N ASP A 298 -29.90 13.87 10.07
CA ASP A 298 -30.34 13.33 11.36
C ASP A 298 -29.25 12.49 12.04
N GLY A 299 -28.54 11.65 11.27
CA GLY A 299 -27.39 10.89 11.76
C GLY A 299 -26.27 11.78 12.27
N ILE A 300 -25.89 12.80 11.47
CA ILE A 300 -24.88 13.80 11.86
C ILE A 300 -25.30 14.52 13.14
N LEU A 301 -26.53 15.04 13.21
CA LEU A 301 -26.99 15.82 14.36
C LEU A 301 -27.11 14.96 15.62
N LYS A 302 -27.61 13.72 15.52
CA LYS A 302 -27.64 12.77 16.63
C LYS A 302 -26.24 12.45 17.13
N PHE A 303 -25.31 12.18 16.21
CA PHE A 303 -23.91 11.94 16.57
C PHE A 303 -23.29 13.15 17.25
N VAL A 304 -23.40 14.33 16.63
CA VAL A 304 -22.87 15.58 17.16
C VAL A 304 -23.49 15.92 18.52
N GLN A 305 -24.78 15.68 18.71
CA GLN A 305 -25.44 15.87 20.00
C GLN A 305 -25.02 14.83 21.03
N SER A 306 -24.73 13.59 20.62
CA SER A 306 -24.21 12.55 21.52
C SER A 306 -22.79 12.83 22.00
N VAL A 307 -21.97 13.45 21.14
CA VAL A 307 -20.59 13.83 21.47
C VAL A 307 -20.54 15.19 22.18
N PHE A 308 -21.42 16.12 21.80
CA PHE A 308 -21.49 17.50 22.30
C PHE A 308 -22.93 17.89 22.68
N PRO A 309 -23.48 17.35 23.79
CA PRO A 309 -24.84 17.67 24.22
C PRO A 309 -24.96 19.15 24.61
N LYS A 310 -25.91 19.84 23.98
CA LYS A 310 -26.13 21.28 24.19
C LYS A 310 -27.00 21.51 25.41
N GLU A 311 -26.51 22.28 26.36
CA GLU A 311 -27.38 22.89 27.34
C GLU A 311 -28.11 24.13 26.81
N SER A 312 -29.27 24.37 27.40
CA SER A 312 -30.29 25.34 27.02
C SER A 312 -29.83 26.81 27.05
N VAL A 313 -30.07 27.49 25.91
CA VAL A 313 -30.53 28.89 25.76
C VAL A 313 -29.49 30.05 25.78
N ARG A 314 -29.73 30.98 24.86
CA ARG A 314 -29.05 32.25 24.53
C ARG A 314 -30.06 33.42 24.64
N PRO A 315 -29.65 34.70 24.81
CA PRO A 315 -29.40 35.60 23.64
C PRO A 315 -28.30 36.68 23.88
N ASP A 316 -27.38 36.91 22.93
CA ASP A 316 -27.33 38.01 21.94
C ASP A 316 -26.96 39.40 22.48
N SER A 317 -25.79 39.93 22.08
CA SER A 317 -25.63 41.04 21.11
C SER A 317 -24.35 41.87 21.32
N ALA A 318 -23.68 42.15 20.20
CA ALA A 318 -22.78 43.25 19.86
C ALA A 318 -21.56 43.58 20.75
N ILE A 319 -20.37 43.33 20.18
CA ILE A 319 -19.09 43.94 20.57
C ILE A 319 -18.88 45.19 19.72
N THR A 320 -18.67 46.33 20.38
CA THR A 320 -17.91 47.48 19.85
C THR A 320 -16.89 47.90 20.89
N THR A 321 -15.60 47.84 20.55
CA THR A 321 -14.44 48.45 21.25
C THR A 321 -14.41 49.97 20.99
N PRO A 322 -13.81 50.86 21.83
CA PRO A 322 -12.52 50.67 22.51
C PRO A 322 -12.38 51.24 23.96
N GLN A 323 -11.28 50.81 24.60
CA GLN A 323 -10.44 51.38 25.68
C GLN A 323 -10.82 52.71 26.38
N PRO A 324 -10.16 53.08 27.52
CA PRO A 324 -9.39 52.33 28.51
C PRO A 324 -9.81 52.66 29.97
N THR A 325 -9.24 51.93 30.93
CA THR A 325 -8.97 52.36 32.32
C THR A 325 -10.05 53.17 33.04
N GLN A 326 -10.75 52.55 33.99
CA GLN A 326 -10.61 52.88 35.42
C GLN A 326 -11.69 52.19 36.26
N SER A 327 -11.22 51.65 37.39
CA SER A 327 -11.93 51.42 38.66
C SER A 327 -13.44 51.18 38.62
N VAL A 328 -13.87 49.96 38.97
CA VAL A 328 -15.19 49.73 39.56
C VAL A 328 -15.02 48.62 40.62
N ASN A 329 -14.97 48.97 41.90
CA ASN A 329 -16.11 49.07 42.83
C ASN A 329 -16.97 47.81 42.85
N ALA A 330 -17.05 47.21 44.05
CA ALA A 330 -18.10 46.44 44.75
C ALA A 330 -19.37 45.90 44.04
N ALA A 331 -19.49 45.88 42.72
CA ALA A 331 -20.62 45.43 41.94
C ALA A 331 -20.17 44.34 40.95
N SER A 332 -20.14 43.09 41.39
CA SER A 332 -20.10 41.90 40.50
C SER A 332 -20.38 40.58 41.23
N VAL A 333 -20.36 40.55 42.56
CA VAL A 333 -20.75 39.34 43.33
C VAL A 333 -22.25 39.04 43.17
N SER A 334 -23.09 40.05 42.91
CA SER A 334 -24.53 39.88 42.67
C SER A 334 -24.86 39.34 41.27
N GLU A 335 -24.09 39.69 40.24
CA GLU A 335 -24.31 39.23 38.85
C GLU A 335 -23.75 37.81 38.59
N LEU A 336 -22.70 37.39 39.31
CA LEU A 336 -22.18 36.02 39.25
C LEU A 336 -23.11 35.00 39.91
N LYS A 337 -23.88 35.42 40.94
CA LYS A 337 -24.87 34.58 41.62
C LYS A 337 -26.09 34.24 40.75
N THR A 338 -26.40 35.05 39.73
CA THR A 338 -27.55 34.84 38.83
C THR A 338 -27.24 33.95 37.62
N LYS A 339 -25.96 33.65 37.32
CA LYS A 339 -25.53 32.81 36.18
C LYS A 339 -25.01 31.43 36.54
N LEU A 340 -24.57 31.23 37.79
CA LEU A 340 -24.16 29.93 38.31
C LEU A 340 -25.31 29.34 39.14
N ASN A 341 -25.57 28.04 39.03
CA ASN A 341 -26.48 27.31 39.93
C ASN A 341 -25.85 27.21 41.34
N ILE A 342 -25.75 28.35 42.02
CA ILE A 342 -25.31 28.46 43.41
C ILE A 342 -26.56 28.32 44.26
N ALA A 343 -26.71 27.18 44.93
CA ALA A 343 -27.91 26.94 45.73
C ALA A 343 -27.96 27.85 46.98
N PRO A 344 -29.17 28.17 47.48
CA PRO A 344 -29.34 28.91 48.72
C PRO A 344 -28.86 28.07 49.91
N GLY A 345 -27.64 28.33 50.40
CA GLY A 345 -27.06 27.58 51.52
C GLY A 345 -25.56 27.73 51.73
N ILE A 346 -24.80 28.24 50.75
CA ILE A 346 -23.37 28.56 50.95
C ILE A 346 -23.21 29.84 51.78
N SER A 347 -22.36 29.79 52.82
CA SER A 347 -22.03 30.92 53.69
C SER A 347 -21.12 31.94 52.98
N HIS A 348 -20.08 31.46 52.28
CA HIS A 348 -19.14 32.31 51.54
C HIS A 348 -18.62 31.63 50.27
N ILE A 349 -18.71 32.31 49.12
CA ILE A 349 -18.11 31.87 47.85
C ILE A 349 -17.21 32.97 47.29
N THR A 350 -16.03 32.59 46.83
CA THR A 350 -15.06 33.48 46.18
C THR A 350 -14.53 32.81 44.92
N ILE A 351 -14.45 33.59 43.83
CA ILE A 351 -14.02 33.12 42.51
C ILE A 351 -12.96 34.09 41.99
N GLY A 352 -11.79 33.56 41.67
CA GLY A 352 -10.66 34.32 41.13
C GLY A 352 -10.86 34.73 39.68
N ARG A 353 -9.91 35.53 39.16
CA ARG A 353 -10.00 36.11 37.82
C ARG A 353 -9.75 35.07 36.73
N GLY A 354 -10.46 35.18 35.62
CA GLY A 354 -10.25 34.35 34.44
C GLY A 354 -10.71 32.90 34.56
N CYS A 355 -11.59 32.58 35.52
CA CYS A 355 -12.17 31.25 35.63
C CYS A 355 -13.17 30.96 34.51
N ASP A 356 -13.19 29.72 34.05
CA ASP A 356 -14.13 29.16 33.07
C ASP A 356 -14.93 28.06 33.75
N ILE A 357 -16.06 28.44 34.35
CA ILE A 357 -16.94 27.53 35.09
C ILE A 357 -18.19 27.29 34.26
N SER A 358 -18.42 26.02 33.91
CA SER A 358 -19.60 25.60 33.16
C SER A 358 -20.90 25.92 33.93
N PRO A 359 -21.97 26.38 33.25
CA PRO A 359 -23.28 26.54 33.88
C PRO A 359 -23.90 25.22 34.37
N GLN A 360 -23.40 24.06 33.89
CA GLN A 360 -23.76 22.71 34.38
C GLN A 360 -23.10 22.34 35.68
N ALA A 361 -22.11 23.10 36.13
CA ALA A 361 -21.48 22.83 37.39
C ALA A 361 -22.47 23.12 38.52
N ASN A 362 -22.75 22.11 39.33
CA ASN A 362 -23.55 22.26 40.52
C ASN A 362 -22.62 22.64 41.66
N ILE A 363 -22.60 23.93 42.02
CA ILE A 363 -21.72 24.47 43.05
C ILE A 363 -22.56 24.82 44.26
N GLY A 364 -22.53 23.96 45.28
CA GLY A 364 -23.05 24.24 46.62
C GLY A 364 -24.51 23.96 46.89
N TYR A 365 -25.07 22.87 46.35
CA TYR A 365 -26.42 22.41 46.69
C TYR A 365 -26.56 21.92 48.14
N GLU A 366 -26.91 22.81 49.09
CA GLU A 366 -26.97 22.52 50.52
C GLU A 366 -28.04 23.27 51.31
N GLU A 367 -28.58 22.61 52.33
CA GLU A 367 -29.49 23.18 53.32
C GLU A 367 -28.74 23.67 54.60
N HIS A 368 -27.42 23.49 54.71
CA HIS A 368 -26.71 23.49 56.02
C HIS A 368 -25.42 24.35 56.14
N GLY A 369 -25.08 25.25 55.20
CA GLY A 369 -23.88 26.12 55.31
C GLY A 369 -22.62 25.56 54.63
N GLY A 370 -21.59 26.38 54.40
CA GLY A 370 -20.29 25.96 53.84
C GLY A 370 -19.50 27.07 53.14
N SER A 371 -18.23 26.83 52.75
CA SER A 371 -17.43 27.81 51.99
C SER A 371 -16.68 27.23 50.79
N ILE A 372 -16.65 28.00 49.70
CA ILE A 372 -15.95 27.63 48.46
C ILE A 372 -15.01 28.76 48.04
N HIS A 373 -13.74 28.41 47.81
CA HIS A 373 -12.73 29.31 47.26
C HIS A 373 -12.19 28.73 45.95
N ILE A 374 -12.34 29.47 44.87
CA ILE A 374 -11.83 29.13 43.54
C ILE A 374 -10.76 30.17 43.18
N GLY A 375 -9.54 29.73 42.89
CA GLY A 375 -8.41 30.56 42.48
C GLY A 375 -8.57 31.20 41.10
N ASN A 376 -7.50 31.73 40.53
CA ASN A 376 -7.49 32.35 39.21
C ASN A 376 -7.33 31.31 38.09
N GLN A 377 -7.93 31.56 36.92
CA GLN A 377 -7.78 30.72 35.72
C GLN A 377 -8.20 29.26 35.92
N VAL A 378 -9.12 29.01 36.85
CA VAL A 378 -9.67 27.66 37.10
C VAL A 378 -10.70 27.33 36.04
N ARG A 379 -10.65 26.10 35.52
CA ARG A 379 -11.64 25.57 34.58
C ARG A 379 -12.45 24.46 35.23
N ILE A 380 -13.76 24.59 35.25
CA ILE A 380 -14.70 23.58 35.76
C ILE A 380 -15.64 23.21 34.63
N ARG A 381 -15.57 21.95 34.16
CA ARG A 381 -16.38 21.45 33.05
C ARG A 381 -17.78 21.02 33.52
N HIS A 382 -18.56 20.51 32.56
CA HIS A 382 -19.99 20.29 32.75
C HIS A 382 -20.27 19.13 33.71
N ASN A 383 -21.40 19.19 34.43
CA ASN A 383 -21.86 18.21 35.43
C ASN A 383 -20.87 17.96 36.57
N VAL A 384 -19.97 18.91 36.85
CA VAL A 384 -19.14 18.85 38.06
C VAL A 384 -20.01 19.21 39.26
N ILE A 385 -19.92 18.40 40.31
CA ILE A 385 -20.66 18.60 41.55
C ILE A 385 -19.65 18.98 42.64
N LEU A 386 -19.73 20.22 43.14
CA LEU A 386 -18.98 20.70 44.31
C LEU A 386 -19.93 20.86 45.49
N ARG A 387 -19.90 19.92 46.44
CA ARG A 387 -20.71 19.96 47.66
C ARG A 387 -19.79 20.12 48.86
N THR A 388 -19.93 21.20 49.61
CA THR A 388 -19.18 21.47 50.84
C THR A 388 -19.58 20.57 52.01
N CYS A 389 -20.81 20.09 52.05
CA CYS A 389 -21.51 19.43 53.14
C CYS A 389 -21.15 20.02 54.50
N THR A 390 -21.33 21.33 54.73
CA THR A 390 -20.86 22.13 55.91
C THR A 390 -19.36 22.44 56.00
N GLY A 391 -18.52 21.81 55.19
CA GLY A 391 -17.07 22.02 55.14
C GLY A 391 -16.61 23.08 54.14
N THR A 392 -15.35 22.98 53.74
CA THR A 392 -14.67 23.96 52.87
C THR A 392 -14.04 23.29 51.65
N ILE A 393 -14.27 23.83 50.45
CA ILE A 393 -13.57 23.43 49.23
C ILE A 393 -12.69 24.59 48.75
N GLN A 394 -11.38 24.37 48.68
CA GLN A 394 -10.38 25.31 48.19
C GLN A 394 -9.73 24.75 46.92
N ILE A 395 -9.79 25.51 45.83
CA ILE A 395 -9.20 25.18 44.53
C ILE A 395 -8.18 26.26 44.18
N GLY A 396 -6.91 25.87 43.97
CA GLY A 396 -5.83 26.78 43.59
C GLY A 396 -5.92 27.30 42.16
N ASP A 397 -4.92 28.08 41.75
CA ASP A 397 -4.85 28.70 40.42
C ASP A 397 -4.57 27.68 39.31
N ARG A 398 -5.07 27.93 38.09
CA ARG A 398 -4.81 27.14 36.87
C ARG A 398 -5.20 25.65 36.97
N VAL A 399 -6.15 25.32 37.84
CA VAL A 399 -6.72 23.98 37.97
C VAL A 399 -7.73 23.71 36.87
N SER A 400 -7.72 22.52 36.28
CA SER A 400 -8.72 22.08 35.29
C SER A 400 -9.45 20.84 35.77
N ILE A 401 -10.77 20.92 35.94
CA ILE A 401 -11.66 19.85 36.37
C ILE A 401 -12.52 19.38 35.19
N GLY A 402 -12.37 18.10 34.82
CA GLY A 402 -13.10 17.42 33.75
C GLY A 402 -14.59 17.21 34.03
N TYR A 403 -15.31 16.69 33.05
CA TYR A 403 -16.76 16.50 33.12
C TYR A 403 -17.16 15.44 34.15
N ASN A 404 -18.36 15.55 34.72
CA ASN A 404 -18.97 14.54 35.61
C ASN A 404 -18.15 14.22 36.88
N CYS A 405 -17.30 15.14 37.35
CA CYS A 405 -16.55 14.93 38.59
C CYS A 405 -17.40 15.27 39.82
N ILE A 406 -17.18 14.56 40.93
CA ILE A 406 -17.98 14.70 42.16
C ILE A 406 -17.05 15.00 43.34
N PHE A 407 -17.32 16.08 44.07
CA PHE A 407 -16.55 16.52 45.23
C PHE A 407 -17.48 16.66 46.42
N HIS A 408 -17.24 15.87 47.48
CA HIS A 408 -17.93 15.95 48.75
C HIS A 408 -16.96 16.41 49.83
N GLY A 409 -17.12 17.65 50.28
CA GLY A 409 -16.16 18.40 51.07
C GLY A 409 -16.43 18.47 52.56
N GLN A 410 -17.20 17.54 53.15
CA GLN A 410 -17.60 17.62 54.56
C GLN A 410 -16.41 17.73 55.52
N GLY A 411 -15.34 16.96 55.31
CA GLY A 411 -14.07 17.06 56.04
C GLY A 411 -13.08 18.11 55.50
N GLY A 412 -13.45 18.81 54.43
CA GLY A 412 -12.60 19.79 53.74
C GLY A 412 -11.82 19.19 52.56
N ILE A 413 -11.72 19.95 51.46
CA ILE A 413 -10.91 19.61 50.29
C ILE A 413 -10.02 20.80 49.95
N THR A 414 -8.71 20.58 49.83
CA THR A 414 -7.75 21.58 49.34
C THR A 414 -7.04 21.03 48.11
N ILE A 415 -7.06 21.79 47.01
CA ILE A 415 -6.38 21.47 45.76
C ILE A 415 -5.39 22.59 45.45
N GLY A 416 -4.14 22.22 45.17
CA GLY A 416 -3.07 23.12 44.79
C GLY A 416 -3.26 23.77 43.42
N ARG A 417 -2.18 24.34 42.90
CA ARG A 417 -2.13 25.03 41.61
C ARG A 417 -1.73 24.07 40.49
N ASP A 418 -2.08 24.40 39.25
CA ASP A 418 -1.66 23.63 38.07
C ASP A 418 -2.13 22.16 38.06
N VAL A 419 -3.23 21.85 38.77
CA VAL A 419 -3.76 20.48 38.88
C VAL A 419 -4.69 20.16 37.70
N LEU A 420 -4.50 18.99 37.10
CA LEU A 420 -5.35 18.44 36.04
C LEU A 420 -6.18 17.27 36.57
N ILE A 421 -7.50 17.44 36.63
CA ILE A 421 -8.45 16.41 37.07
C ILE A 421 -9.26 15.96 35.85
N SER A 422 -9.10 14.70 35.46
CA SER A 422 -9.77 14.11 34.29
C SER A 422 -11.26 13.82 34.56
N PRO A 423 -12.09 13.53 33.53
CA PRO A 423 -13.52 13.30 33.70
C PRO A 423 -13.87 12.12 34.64
N GLY A 424 -14.99 12.23 35.34
CA GLY A 424 -15.55 11.18 36.20
C GLY A 424 -14.83 10.96 37.54
N VAL A 425 -13.85 11.80 37.89
CA VAL A 425 -13.13 11.69 39.16
C VAL A 425 -14.06 12.00 40.35
N SER A 426 -13.99 11.17 41.39
CA SER A 426 -14.79 11.34 42.60
C SER A 426 -13.90 11.53 43.84
N ILE A 427 -14.14 12.60 44.61
CA ILE A 427 -13.36 12.98 45.78
C ILE A 427 -14.30 13.08 46.98
N PHE A 428 -14.14 12.19 47.95
CA PHE A 428 -15.01 12.06 49.12
C PHE A 428 -14.24 12.34 50.41
N ALA A 429 -14.31 13.56 50.94
CA ALA A 429 -13.76 13.95 52.24
C ALA A 429 -14.68 13.54 53.42
N GLN A 430 -15.29 12.37 53.30
CA GLN A 430 -16.13 11.74 54.31
C GLN A 430 -16.05 10.22 54.16
N ASN A 431 -16.11 9.49 55.27
CA ASN A 431 -16.30 8.04 55.24
C ASN A 431 -17.20 7.56 56.39
N HIS A 432 -17.72 6.34 56.30
CA HIS A 432 -18.54 5.75 57.35
C HIS A 432 -17.70 5.06 58.43
N GLY A 433 -18.17 5.09 59.68
CA GLY A 433 -17.65 4.20 60.72
C GLY A 433 -17.95 2.74 60.40
N ILE A 434 -16.96 1.87 60.62
CA ILE A 434 -17.01 0.44 60.27
C ILE A 434 -16.72 -0.49 61.47
N ILE A 435 -16.89 -0.01 62.69
CA ILE A 435 -16.72 -0.81 63.92
C ILE A 435 -17.76 -1.93 63.94
N LYS A 436 -17.31 -3.16 64.24
CA LYS A 436 -18.13 -4.38 64.13
C LYS A 436 -19.39 -4.39 64.99
N ASP A 437 -19.34 -3.79 66.18
CA ASP A 437 -20.35 -3.99 67.23
C ASP A 437 -21.51 -2.97 67.21
N LYS A 438 -21.61 -2.13 66.17
CA LYS A 438 -22.70 -1.17 65.97
C LYS A 438 -23.14 -1.18 64.51
N LYS A 439 -24.44 -0.98 64.22
CA LYS A 439 -24.90 -0.86 62.83
C LYS A 439 -24.26 0.36 62.18
N ILE A 440 -23.91 0.29 60.89
CA ILE A 440 -23.27 1.41 60.15
C ILE A 440 -24.00 2.74 60.36
N ARG A 441 -25.36 2.74 60.29
CA ARG A 441 -26.20 3.94 60.49
C ARG A 441 -26.11 4.56 61.89
N GLU A 442 -25.60 3.83 62.88
CA GLU A 442 -25.47 4.24 64.29
C GLU A 442 -24.04 4.69 64.62
N GLN A 443 -23.12 4.61 63.66
CA GLN A 443 -21.73 4.99 63.83
C GLN A 443 -21.47 6.42 63.33
N PRO A 444 -20.58 7.17 63.99
CA PRO A 444 -20.15 8.46 63.48
C PRO A 444 -19.36 8.28 62.17
N ASN A 445 -19.55 9.22 61.24
CA ASN A 445 -18.72 9.32 60.03
C ASN A 445 -17.37 9.96 60.34
N THR A 446 -16.36 9.72 59.50
CA THR A 446 -15.05 10.40 59.54
C THR A 446 -15.02 11.59 58.57
N TYR A 447 -14.25 12.61 58.94
CA TYR A 447 -14.13 13.89 58.23
C TYR A 447 -12.70 14.43 58.32
N LYS A 448 -11.72 13.62 57.91
CA LYS A 448 -10.29 13.96 58.04
C LYS A 448 -9.83 15.00 57.01
N GLY A 449 -10.54 15.10 55.90
CA GLY A 449 -10.23 16.03 54.80
C GLY A 449 -9.26 15.45 53.79
N ILE A 450 -9.14 16.13 52.64
CA ILE A 450 -8.28 15.73 51.51
C ILE A 450 -7.42 16.90 51.07
N LYS A 451 -6.13 16.63 50.83
CA LYS A 451 -5.17 17.62 50.31
C LYS A 451 -4.53 17.10 49.02
N ILE A 452 -4.55 17.92 47.98
CA ILE A 452 -3.90 17.65 46.69
C ILE A 452 -2.89 18.77 46.43
N GLY A 453 -1.63 18.41 46.20
CA GLY A 453 -0.52 19.35 45.96
C GLY A 453 -0.59 20.07 44.61
N ASP A 454 0.47 20.81 44.29
CA ASP A 454 0.63 21.53 43.02
C ASP A 454 1.05 20.57 41.88
N ASP A 455 0.72 20.88 40.62
CA ASP A 455 1.16 20.14 39.41
C ASP A 455 0.78 18.64 39.40
N VAL A 456 -0.39 18.30 39.93
CA VAL A 456 -0.90 16.92 40.00
C VAL A 456 -1.76 16.57 38.79
N TRP A 457 -1.63 15.36 38.25
CA TRP A 457 -2.57 14.81 37.27
C TRP A 457 -3.39 13.64 37.85
N ILE A 458 -4.71 13.71 37.71
CA ILE A 458 -5.65 12.69 38.17
C ILE A 458 -6.39 12.12 36.97
N GLY A 459 -6.20 10.82 36.70
CA GLY A 459 -6.77 10.08 35.58
C GLY A 459 -8.27 9.86 35.71
N ALA A 460 -8.92 9.59 34.57
CA ALA A 460 -10.38 9.52 34.48
C ALA A 460 -10.97 8.45 35.41
N ASN A 461 -12.11 8.73 36.02
CA ASN A 461 -12.83 7.83 36.94
C ASN A 461 -12.03 7.40 38.20
N ALA A 462 -10.96 8.10 38.57
CA ALA A 462 -10.27 7.84 39.84
C ALA A 462 -11.12 8.28 41.04
N ILE A 463 -10.93 7.62 42.18
CA ILE A 463 -11.63 7.88 43.45
C ILE A 463 -10.60 8.23 44.53
N ILE A 464 -10.78 9.33 45.25
CA ILE A 464 -9.93 9.74 46.39
C ILE A 464 -10.78 9.79 47.65
N LEU A 465 -10.35 9.05 48.68
CA LEU A 465 -11.09 8.90 49.94
C LEU A 465 -10.58 9.78 51.08
N ASP A 466 -11.40 9.92 52.11
CA ASP A 466 -11.18 10.76 53.29
C ASP A 466 -9.85 10.48 54.00
N GLY A 467 -9.09 11.54 54.30
CA GLY A 467 -7.80 11.48 55.00
C GLY A 467 -6.57 11.39 54.10
N VAL A 468 -6.73 11.43 52.77
CA VAL A 468 -5.62 11.32 51.82
C VAL A 468 -4.95 12.67 51.55
N THR A 469 -3.62 12.66 51.54
CA THR A 469 -2.76 13.71 50.96
C THR A 469 -2.06 13.21 49.70
N VAL A 470 -2.21 13.92 48.59
CA VAL A 470 -1.51 13.69 47.31
C VAL A 470 -0.42 14.74 47.16
N GLY A 471 0.83 14.30 47.05
CA GLY A 471 2.01 15.15 46.94
C GLY A 471 2.09 15.94 45.64
N ASN A 472 3.00 16.93 45.60
CA ASN A 472 3.20 17.78 44.43
C ASN A 472 3.73 16.96 43.25
N GLY A 473 3.29 17.28 42.05
CA GLY A 473 3.76 16.60 40.85
C GLY A 473 3.22 15.18 40.68
N ALA A 474 2.45 14.63 41.61
CA ALA A 474 2.02 13.23 41.56
C ALA A 474 1.06 12.94 40.38
N VAL A 475 1.02 11.67 39.96
CA VAL A 475 0.11 11.19 38.91
C VAL A 475 -0.74 10.05 39.44
N ILE A 476 -2.05 10.14 39.27
CA ILE A 476 -3.00 9.08 39.60
C ILE A 476 -3.57 8.52 38.30
N GLY A 477 -3.43 7.21 38.08
CA GLY A 477 -3.94 6.51 36.90
C GLY A 477 -5.47 6.47 36.84
N ALA A 478 -6.02 6.28 35.64
CA ALA A 478 -7.46 6.14 35.45
C ALA A 478 -8.04 4.95 36.23
N GLY A 479 -9.24 5.13 36.79
CA GLY A 479 -9.95 4.11 37.58
C GLY A 479 -9.33 3.77 38.94
N ALA A 480 -8.30 4.51 39.39
CA ALA A 480 -7.60 4.19 40.62
C ALA A 480 -8.43 4.54 41.88
N ALA A 481 -8.34 3.74 42.95
CA ALA A 481 -8.97 4.01 44.24
C ALA A 481 -7.90 4.37 45.29
N VAL A 482 -7.75 5.65 45.58
CA VAL A 482 -6.72 6.18 46.48
C VAL A 482 -7.22 6.19 47.92
N THR A 483 -6.66 5.29 48.72
CA THR A 483 -7.00 5.06 50.14
C THR A 483 -5.91 5.50 51.11
N THR A 484 -4.72 5.86 50.61
CA THR A 484 -3.53 6.21 51.38
C THR A 484 -2.82 7.43 50.78
N ASN A 485 -1.95 8.08 51.56
CA ASN A 485 -1.17 9.23 51.08
C ASN A 485 -0.23 8.85 49.93
N ILE A 486 -0.08 9.76 48.96
CA ILE A 486 0.81 9.63 47.80
C ILE A 486 1.94 10.66 47.94
N PRO A 487 3.22 10.26 47.91
CA PRO A 487 4.36 11.19 47.92
C PRO A 487 4.50 12.05 46.65
N ASP A 488 5.34 13.09 46.73
CA ASP A 488 5.64 13.99 45.61
C ASP A 488 6.23 13.22 44.40
N TYR A 489 5.83 13.62 43.18
CA TYR A 489 6.28 13.11 41.87
C TYR A 489 6.05 11.61 41.59
N GLU A 490 5.41 10.87 42.50
CA GLU A 490 5.09 9.46 42.27
C GLU A 490 3.88 9.26 41.35
N ILE A 491 3.86 8.12 40.65
CA ILE A 491 2.79 7.68 39.76
C ILE A 491 2.10 6.47 40.39
N TRP A 492 0.81 6.54 40.66
CA TRP A 492 0.02 5.51 41.33
C TRP A 492 -1.18 5.08 40.50
N ALA A 493 -1.49 3.78 40.45
CA ALA A 493 -2.67 3.24 39.76
C ALA A 493 -3.24 1.99 40.46
N GLY A 494 -4.46 1.58 40.09
CA GLY A 494 -5.10 0.36 40.62
C GLY A 494 -6.16 0.60 41.70
N ASN A 495 -6.83 -0.47 42.12
CA ASN A 495 -7.89 -0.46 43.15
C ASN A 495 -7.65 -1.61 44.17
N PRO A 496 -7.08 -1.33 45.36
CA PRO A 496 -6.58 -0.03 45.82
C PRO A 496 -5.33 0.42 45.03
N ALA A 497 -5.12 1.74 44.98
CA ALA A 497 -4.00 2.34 44.25
C ALA A 497 -2.66 2.01 44.92
N HIS A 498 -1.64 1.71 44.12
CA HIS A 498 -0.26 1.48 44.55
C HIS A 498 0.72 2.18 43.61
N LYS A 499 1.97 2.39 44.07
CA LYS A 499 3.04 3.00 43.28
C LYS A 499 3.37 2.15 42.05
N THR A 500 3.41 2.79 40.89
CA THR A 500 3.75 2.22 39.58
C THR A 500 4.98 2.88 38.94
N GLY A 501 5.35 4.08 39.38
CA GLY A 501 6.52 4.80 38.86
C GLY A 501 6.73 6.17 39.50
N GLU A 502 7.59 6.97 38.89
CA GLU A 502 7.91 8.36 39.25
C GLU A 502 8.05 9.21 37.99
N ARG A 503 7.74 10.51 38.04
CA ARG A 503 7.93 11.44 36.92
C ARG A 503 9.41 11.67 36.60
N LYS A 504 9.74 11.66 35.31
CA LYS A 504 11.11 11.81 34.77
C LYS A 504 11.42 13.25 34.32
N THR A 505 12.70 13.63 34.27
CA THR A 505 13.16 14.95 33.79
C THR A 505 13.23 15.04 32.26
N GLU A 506 13.22 16.24 31.68
CA GLU A 506 13.25 16.47 30.21
C GLU A 506 14.52 15.93 29.52
N THR A 507 15.65 15.88 30.23
CA THR A 507 16.87 15.20 29.76
C THR A 507 16.72 13.68 29.68
N GLN A 508 15.72 13.10 30.33
CA GLN A 508 15.35 11.68 30.28
C GLN A 508 14.22 11.40 29.29
N THR A 509 13.72 12.41 28.53
CA THR A 509 12.58 12.26 27.59
C THR A 509 12.95 12.32 26.11
N GLN A 510 14.22 12.59 25.73
CA GLN A 510 14.63 12.33 24.34
C GLN A 510 14.67 10.81 24.13
N SER A 511 13.64 10.30 23.47
CA SER A 511 13.61 8.89 23.07
C SER A 511 14.75 8.66 22.08
N PRO A 512 15.52 7.57 22.24
CA PRO A 512 16.59 7.25 21.31
C PRO A 512 16.02 7.14 19.89
N ALA A 513 16.74 7.65 18.89
CA ALA A 513 16.32 7.53 17.49
C ALA A 513 16.68 6.16 16.90
N PHE A 514 17.57 5.41 17.56
CA PHE A 514 18.03 4.10 17.11
C PHE A 514 18.36 3.19 18.31
N SER A 515 17.83 1.97 18.34
CA SER A 515 18.18 0.95 19.34
C SER A 515 19.10 -0.11 18.72
N ILE A 516 20.19 -0.45 19.40
CA ILE A 516 21.07 -1.56 19.00
C ILE A 516 20.79 -2.74 19.91
N ILE A 517 20.32 -3.84 19.34
CA ILE A 517 20.10 -5.08 20.07
C ILE A 517 21.36 -5.94 19.93
N MET A 518 21.98 -6.25 21.06
CA MET A 518 23.15 -7.11 21.11
C MET A 518 22.84 -8.39 21.89
N ARG A 519 23.02 -9.54 21.23
CA ARG A 519 22.82 -10.86 21.82
C ARG A 519 24.14 -11.37 22.35
N ASN A 520 24.18 -11.82 23.60
CA ASN A 520 25.40 -12.34 24.20
C ASN A 520 25.18 -13.73 24.84
N TYR A 521 26.07 -14.66 24.46
CA TYR A 521 26.22 -15.95 25.13
C TYR A 521 27.67 -16.44 24.98
N ASN A 522 28.43 -16.38 26.06
CA ASN A 522 29.83 -16.83 26.13
C ASN A 522 30.76 -16.18 25.09
N LYS A 523 30.79 -14.84 25.06
CA LYS A 523 31.59 -14.02 24.11
C LYS A 523 32.55 -13.07 24.82
N ALA A 524 33.04 -13.43 26.00
CA ALA A 524 33.94 -12.60 26.78
C ALA A 524 35.15 -12.04 25.99
N PRO A 525 35.80 -12.80 25.09
CA PRO A 525 36.96 -12.29 24.34
C PRO A 525 36.64 -11.12 23.41
N TYR A 526 35.39 -10.98 22.96
CA TYR A 526 35.04 -10.09 21.83
C TYR A 526 34.03 -9.00 22.21
N ILE A 527 33.17 -9.24 23.19
CA ILE A 527 32.06 -8.34 23.54
C ILE A 527 32.51 -6.93 23.92
N GLY A 528 33.67 -6.79 24.56
CA GLY A 528 34.24 -5.48 24.85
C GLY A 528 34.45 -4.66 23.57
N GLN A 529 35.09 -5.24 22.56
CA GLN A 529 35.34 -4.57 21.28
C GLN A 529 34.04 -4.24 20.52
N ALA A 530 33.04 -5.13 20.60
CA ALA A 530 31.72 -4.89 20.02
C ALA A 530 31.04 -3.66 20.64
N ILE A 531 31.03 -3.57 21.98
CA ILE A 531 30.47 -2.42 22.72
C ILE A 531 31.23 -1.12 22.39
N GLU A 532 32.56 -1.16 22.34
CA GLU A 532 33.36 0.02 21.98
C GLU A 532 33.04 0.54 20.58
N SER A 533 32.74 -0.35 19.62
CA SER A 533 32.35 0.05 18.27
C SER A 533 31.02 0.81 18.22
N VAL A 534 30.11 0.51 19.16
CA VAL A 534 28.85 1.23 19.35
C VAL A 534 29.09 2.58 20.03
N LEU A 535 29.95 2.61 21.05
CA LEU A 535 30.32 3.85 21.74
C LEU A 535 31.00 4.86 20.80
N ALA A 536 31.76 4.37 19.83
CA ALA A 536 32.47 5.17 18.84
C ALA A 536 31.59 5.68 17.67
N GLN A 537 30.29 5.37 17.64
CA GLN A 537 29.41 5.81 16.55
C GLN A 537 29.35 7.34 16.45
N THR A 538 29.37 7.89 15.23
CA THR A 538 29.28 9.34 15.00
C THR A 538 27.90 9.90 15.35
N PHE A 539 26.84 9.12 15.13
CA PHE A 539 25.49 9.44 15.59
C PHE A 539 25.38 9.18 17.09
N GLN A 540 24.88 10.12 17.89
CA GLN A 540 24.86 10.00 19.36
C GLN A 540 23.50 9.62 19.96
N ASN A 541 22.39 9.84 19.24
CA ASN A 541 21.04 9.59 19.74
C ASN A 541 20.62 8.12 19.57
N TRP A 542 21.37 7.22 20.20
CA TRP A 542 21.10 5.78 20.21
C TRP A 542 20.99 5.25 21.64
N GLU A 543 20.40 4.07 21.76
CA GLU A 543 20.53 3.20 22.93
C GLU A 543 21.02 1.82 22.52
N MET A 544 21.57 1.06 23.47
CA MET A 544 21.96 -0.33 23.27
C MET A 544 21.32 -1.22 24.33
N VAL A 545 20.68 -2.30 23.89
CA VAL A 545 20.08 -3.32 24.74
C VAL A 545 20.89 -4.60 24.56
N ILE A 546 21.69 -4.92 25.57
CA ILE A 546 22.45 -6.17 25.64
C ILE A 546 21.57 -7.22 26.31
N VAL A 547 21.33 -8.33 25.64
CA VAL A 547 20.61 -9.49 26.17
C VAL A 547 21.59 -10.62 26.43
N ASP A 548 21.88 -10.89 27.70
CA ASP A 548 22.70 -12.02 28.13
C ASP A 548 21.84 -13.28 28.33
N ASP A 549 22.08 -14.30 27.52
CA ASP A 549 21.35 -15.56 27.55
C ASP A 549 22.01 -16.59 28.49
N VAL A 550 22.34 -16.12 29.69
CA VAL A 550 23.00 -16.88 30.77
C VAL A 550 24.45 -17.27 30.42
N SER A 551 25.29 -16.27 30.13
CA SER A 551 26.72 -16.54 29.95
C SER A 551 27.35 -17.10 31.23
N THR A 552 28.24 -18.06 31.04
CA THR A 552 29.03 -18.76 32.06
C THR A 552 30.49 -18.33 32.08
N ASP A 553 30.92 -17.53 31.09
CA ASP A 553 32.26 -16.94 31.02
C ASP A 553 32.28 -15.50 31.62
N ASP A 554 33.38 -14.79 31.38
CA ASP A 554 33.59 -13.43 31.90
C ASP A 554 32.77 -12.34 31.17
N SER A 555 31.88 -12.68 30.22
CA SER A 555 31.08 -11.69 29.47
C SER A 555 30.34 -10.74 30.41
N MET A 556 29.70 -11.28 31.46
CA MET A 556 28.95 -10.49 32.43
C MET A 556 29.82 -9.51 33.21
N ALA A 557 31.05 -9.90 33.55
CA ALA A 557 31.99 -9.02 34.23
C ALA A 557 32.45 -7.88 33.32
N ILE A 558 32.60 -8.14 32.01
CA ILE A 558 32.96 -7.14 31.00
C ILE A 558 31.79 -6.18 30.76
N ILE A 559 30.58 -6.68 30.48
CA ILE A 559 29.38 -5.86 30.24
C ILE A 559 29.12 -4.90 31.40
N LYS A 560 29.26 -5.37 32.65
CA LYS A 560 29.05 -4.56 33.86
C LYS A 560 29.91 -3.29 33.90
N LYS A 561 31.10 -3.31 33.30
CA LYS A 561 31.98 -2.13 33.21
C LYS A 561 31.38 -1.01 32.34
N TYR A 562 30.47 -1.34 31.43
CA TYR A 562 29.86 -0.40 30.49
C TYR A 562 28.50 0.14 30.95
N LEU A 563 27.89 -0.45 31.98
CA LEU A 563 26.56 -0.05 32.49
C LEU A 563 26.53 1.33 33.16
N GLN A 564 27.69 1.90 33.43
CA GLN A 564 27.83 3.30 33.84
C GLN A 564 27.43 4.30 32.72
N ASN A 565 27.38 3.85 31.46
CA ASN A 565 26.81 4.65 30.38
C ASN A 565 25.29 4.49 30.36
N PRO A 566 24.50 5.58 30.56
CA PRO A 566 23.04 5.49 30.67
C PRO A 566 22.35 5.05 29.38
N ARG A 567 23.04 5.05 28.23
CA ARG A 567 22.52 4.55 26.95
C ARG A 567 22.56 3.03 26.83
N ILE A 568 23.22 2.32 27.76
CA ILE A 568 23.42 0.88 27.71
C ILE A 568 22.54 0.19 28.77
N LYS A 569 21.68 -0.72 28.32
CA LYS A 569 20.81 -1.55 29.15
C LYS A 569 21.28 -3.00 29.07
N LEU A 570 21.18 -3.71 30.19
CA LEU A 570 21.43 -5.14 30.25
C LEU A 570 20.17 -5.86 30.72
N VAL A 571 19.73 -6.84 29.94
CA VAL A 571 18.68 -7.80 30.31
C VAL A 571 19.34 -9.17 30.35
N ARG A 572 19.13 -9.92 31.42
CA ARG A 572 19.66 -11.28 31.56
C ARG A 572 18.51 -12.25 31.70
N HIS A 573 18.54 -13.35 30.96
CA HIS A 573 17.59 -14.44 31.14
C HIS A 573 17.92 -15.29 32.37
N ASP A 574 16.95 -16.04 32.88
CA ASP A 574 17.16 -16.99 33.99
C ASP A 574 17.71 -18.34 33.50
N THR A 575 17.37 -18.71 32.26
CA THR A 575 17.82 -19.92 31.57
C THR A 575 18.23 -19.56 30.14
N ASN A 576 19.06 -20.37 29.51
CA ASN A 576 19.37 -20.19 28.08
C ASN A 576 18.10 -20.45 27.25
N GLN A 577 17.62 -19.44 26.52
CA GLN A 577 16.40 -19.48 25.71
C GLN A 577 16.68 -19.37 24.21
N GLY A 578 17.94 -19.24 23.81
CA GLY A 578 18.38 -19.22 22.43
C GLY A 578 18.31 -17.86 21.74
N VAL A 579 18.88 -17.84 20.54
CA VAL A 579 19.18 -16.61 19.79
C VAL A 579 17.95 -15.78 19.43
N SER A 580 16.87 -16.41 18.94
CA SER A 580 15.65 -15.71 18.53
C SER A 580 14.93 -15.10 19.73
N THR A 581 14.89 -15.82 20.85
CA THR A 581 14.28 -15.33 22.08
C THR A 581 15.06 -14.14 22.63
N ALA A 582 16.40 -14.17 22.55
CA ALA A 582 17.22 -13.02 22.90
C ALA A 582 16.93 -11.79 22.03
N VAL A 583 16.68 -11.95 20.71
CA VAL A 583 16.22 -10.83 19.86
C VAL A 583 14.87 -10.29 20.36
N LEU A 584 13.90 -11.18 20.61
CA LEU A 584 12.56 -10.77 21.06
C LEU A 584 12.61 -10.01 22.39
N THR A 585 13.40 -10.48 23.35
CA THR A 585 13.67 -9.78 24.60
C THR A 585 14.31 -8.42 24.36
N GLY A 586 15.27 -8.34 23.42
CA GLY A 586 15.89 -7.09 23.01
C GLY A 586 14.86 -6.09 22.49
N VAL A 587 14.05 -6.50 21.52
CA VAL A 587 12.99 -5.67 20.89
C VAL A 587 11.98 -5.20 21.94
N ALA A 588 11.57 -6.06 22.87
CA ALA A 588 10.65 -5.70 23.95
C ALA A 588 11.21 -4.65 24.93
N ASN A 589 12.53 -4.47 24.96
CA ASN A 589 13.21 -3.50 25.82
C ASN A 589 13.79 -2.30 25.05
N CYS A 590 13.56 -2.24 23.73
CA CYS A 590 13.85 -1.06 22.91
C CYS A 590 12.80 0.03 23.12
N SER A 591 13.23 1.27 22.94
CA SER A 591 12.42 2.48 23.04
C SER A 591 12.53 3.37 21.80
N ALA A 592 13.46 3.09 20.87
CA ALA A 592 13.53 3.77 19.59
C ALA A 592 12.55 3.18 18.57
N GLU A 593 12.18 3.96 17.55
CA GLU A 593 11.32 3.50 16.45
C GLU A 593 12.05 2.56 15.47
N ILE A 594 13.37 2.64 15.43
CA ILE A 594 14.25 1.86 14.56
C ILE A 594 15.20 1.05 15.45
N PHE A 595 15.38 -0.23 15.15
CA PHE A 595 16.44 -1.02 15.76
C PHE A 595 17.34 -1.70 14.74
N GLY A 596 18.56 -2.00 15.14
CA GLY A 596 19.52 -2.83 14.40
C GLY A 596 20.08 -3.94 15.28
N GLU A 597 20.49 -5.03 14.65
CA GLU A 597 21.09 -6.18 15.34
C GLU A 597 22.62 -6.17 15.19
N LEU A 598 23.33 -6.35 16.31
CA LEU A 598 24.78 -6.50 16.36
C LEU A 598 25.15 -7.74 17.17
N ASP A 599 25.88 -8.67 16.57
CA ASP A 599 26.40 -9.83 17.29
C ASP A 599 27.56 -9.43 18.21
N SER A 600 27.63 -10.08 19.37
CA SER A 600 28.59 -9.73 20.44
C SER A 600 30.05 -10.06 20.11
N ASP A 601 30.33 -10.69 18.98
CA ASP A 601 31.67 -10.90 18.44
C ASP A 601 32.02 -10.03 17.23
N ASP A 602 31.07 -9.22 16.73
CA ASP A 602 31.22 -8.38 15.55
C ASP A 602 31.37 -6.89 15.90
N THR A 603 31.67 -6.04 14.92
CA THR A 603 31.72 -4.57 15.12
C THR A 603 31.02 -3.79 14.01
N LEU A 604 30.59 -2.57 14.34
CA LEU A 604 30.05 -1.61 13.38
C LEU A 604 31.14 -0.68 12.83
N ALA A 605 30.96 -0.20 11.60
CA ALA A 605 31.73 0.93 11.08
C ALA A 605 31.38 2.23 11.85
N PRO A 606 32.28 3.21 11.98
CA PRO A 606 32.07 4.40 12.83
C PRO A 606 30.83 5.23 12.49
N ASP A 607 30.38 5.22 11.23
CA ASP A 607 29.22 5.95 10.72
C ASP A 607 28.01 5.07 10.40
N ALA A 608 28.03 3.79 10.81
CA ALA A 608 26.99 2.81 10.50
C ALA A 608 25.59 3.27 10.94
N VAL A 609 25.44 3.68 12.20
CA VAL A 609 24.14 4.12 12.74
C VAL A 609 23.67 5.40 12.03
N ALA A 610 24.58 6.35 11.77
CA ALA A 610 24.24 7.59 11.08
C ALA A 610 23.67 7.32 9.68
N LYS A 611 24.33 6.44 8.92
CA LYS A 611 23.92 6.06 7.56
C LYS A 611 22.61 5.27 7.54
N MET A 612 22.41 4.35 8.48
CA MET A 612 21.15 3.61 8.55
C MET A 612 19.98 4.52 8.95
N VAL A 613 20.16 5.43 9.91
CA VAL A 613 19.14 6.43 10.27
C VAL A 613 18.82 7.34 9.08
N GLN A 614 19.84 7.79 8.34
CA GLN A 614 19.65 8.58 7.13
C GLN A 614 18.87 7.80 6.06
N ALA A 615 19.24 6.55 5.80
CA ALA A 615 18.54 5.71 4.82
C ALA A 615 17.06 5.51 5.20
N HIS A 616 16.72 5.31 6.47
CA HIS A 616 15.32 5.20 6.93
C HIS A 616 14.53 6.51 6.76
N ARG A 617 15.20 7.67 6.78
CA ARG A 617 14.59 8.99 6.55
C ARG A 617 14.39 9.28 5.07
N GLU A 618 15.36 8.92 4.23
CA GLU A 618 15.31 9.10 2.77
C GLU A 618 14.35 8.10 2.10
N HIS A 619 14.19 6.92 2.70
CA HIS A 619 13.31 5.84 2.23
C HIS A 619 12.24 5.51 3.30
N PRO A 620 11.29 6.43 3.58
CA PRO A 620 10.29 6.24 4.63
C PRO A 620 9.36 5.03 4.37
N GLU A 621 9.18 4.62 3.12
CA GLU A 621 8.44 3.43 2.70
C GLU A 621 9.16 2.10 2.98
N CYS A 622 10.46 2.15 3.29
CA CYS A 622 11.28 0.99 3.60
C CYS A 622 11.39 0.80 5.12
N GLY A 623 10.72 -0.21 5.65
CA GLY A 623 10.80 -0.68 7.03
C GLY A 623 11.92 -1.69 7.29
N PHE A 624 12.64 -2.14 6.26
CA PHE A 624 13.77 -3.05 6.37
C PHE A 624 14.93 -2.55 5.51
N ILE A 625 16.04 -2.18 6.14
CA ILE A 625 17.23 -1.65 5.46
C ILE A 625 18.45 -2.47 5.87
N TYR A 626 19.24 -2.86 4.88
CA TYR A 626 20.45 -3.64 5.08
C TYR A 626 21.65 -3.04 4.36
N SER A 627 22.85 -3.33 4.83
CA SER A 627 24.10 -2.80 4.25
C SER A 627 24.97 -3.86 3.60
N GLN A 628 26.08 -3.45 3.01
CA GLN A 628 27.19 -4.35 2.76
C GLN A 628 27.92 -4.67 4.08
N HIS A 629 28.53 -5.85 4.16
CA HIS A 629 29.43 -6.25 5.24
C HIS A 629 30.77 -6.76 4.70
N GLN A 630 31.72 -6.95 5.61
CA GLN A 630 32.98 -7.62 5.31
C GLN A 630 33.31 -8.64 6.40
N PHE A 631 34.08 -9.66 6.02
CA PHE A 631 34.66 -10.63 6.94
C PHE A 631 36.03 -10.15 7.40
N CYS A 632 36.27 -10.24 8.70
CA CYS A 632 37.53 -9.90 9.34
C CYS A 632 38.16 -11.10 10.04
N ASP A 633 39.46 -11.03 10.28
CA ASP A 633 40.18 -11.99 11.15
C ASP A 633 39.83 -11.79 12.64
N GLU A 634 40.44 -12.57 13.52
CA GLU A 634 40.22 -12.48 14.96
C GLU A 634 40.64 -11.12 15.56
N GLN A 635 41.47 -10.33 14.87
CA GLN A 635 41.94 -9.00 15.29
C GLN A 635 41.14 -7.87 14.64
N MET A 636 40.06 -8.18 13.90
CA MET A 636 39.22 -7.25 13.13
C MET A 636 39.89 -6.63 11.90
N ASN A 637 40.96 -7.21 11.37
CA ASN A 637 41.49 -6.79 10.09
C ASN A 637 40.61 -7.35 8.95
N PRO A 638 40.22 -6.53 7.95
CA PRO A 638 39.43 -7.00 6.83
C PRO A 638 40.14 -8.09 6.02
N VAL A 639 39.43 -9.17 5.72
CA VAL A 639 39.92 -10.30 4.91
C VAL A 639 39.25 -10.33 3.55
N LYS A 640 37.91 -10.24 3.49
CA LYS A 640 37.15 -10.24 2.24
C LYS A 640 35.78 -9.59 2.40
N ALA A 641 35.23 -9.04 1.33
CA ALA A 641 33.87 -8.52 1.32
C ALA A 641 32.82 -9.65 1.46
N GLY A 642 31.72 -9.33 2.12
CA GLY A 642 30.50 -10.12 2.12
C GLY A 642 29.79 -10.06 0.76
N PHE A 643 28.93 -11.04 0.50
CA PHE A 643 28.06 -11.00 -0.68
C PHE A 643 26.72 -10.35 -0.31
N CYS A 644 26.57 -9.07 -0.62
CA CYS A 644 25.32 -8.32 -0.52
C CYS A 644 25.15 -7.42 -1.74
N ARG A 645 23.91 -7.21 -2.18
CA ARG A 645 23.59 -6.26 -3.26
C ARG A 645 22.13 -5.79 -3.14
N ALA A 646 21.80 -4.75 -3.90
CA ALA A 646 20.44 -4.27 -4.00
C ALA A 646 19.46 -5.39 -4.39
N PHE A 647 18.34 -5.44 -3.68
CA PHE A 647 17.30 -6.40 -3.93
C PHE A 647 16.62 -6.09 -5.29
N PRO A 648 16.53 -7.05 -6.22
CA PRO A 648 15.99 -6.78 -7.55
C PRO A 648 14.53 -6.32 -7.51
N GLN A 649 14.18 -5.29 -8.29
CA GLN A 649 12.80 -4.81 -8.41
C GLN A 649 11.90 -5.91 -8.98
N GLY A 650 10.79 -6.19 -8.30
CA GLY A 650 9.89 -7.31 -8.66
C GLY A 650 10.45 -8.70 -8.35
N GLY A 651 11.63 -8.78 -7.72
CA GLY A 651 12.22 -10.02 -7.24
C GLY A 651 11.58 -10.52 -5.95
N SER A 652 11.96 -11.73 -5.52
CA SER A 652 11.55 -12.26 -4.22
C SER A 652 12.72 -12.82 -3.41
N THR A 653 12.72 -12.62 -2.08
CA THR A 653 13.79 -13.14 -1.21
C THR A 653 13.82 -14.67 -1.21
N LEU A 654 12.74 -15.34 -1.63
CA LEU A 654 12.71 -16.79 -1.88
C LEU A 654 13.65 -17.22 -3.01
N ARG A 655 13.98 -16.32 -3.95
CA ARG A 655 14.83 -16.60 -5.13
C ARG A 655 16.22 -15.96 -5.05
N TYR A 656 16.34 -14.87 -4.30
CA TYR A 656 17.58 -14.09 -4.21
C TYR A 656 18.11 -14.07 -2.80
N ASP A 657 19.26 -14.71 -2.60
CA ASP A 657 19.99 -14.65 -1.34
C ASP A 657 21.07 -13.57 -1.38
N VAL A 658 20.66 -12.31 -1.19
CA VAL A 658 21.51 -11.11 -1.41
C VAL A 658 21.52 -10.16 -0.22
N ILE A 659 20.88 -10.54 0.89
CA ILE A 659 20.69 -9.71 2.08
C ILE A 659 21.63 -10.20 3.17
N GLY A 660 22.40 -9.28 3.76
CA GLY A 660 23.31 -9.56 4.88
C GLY A 660 23.22 -8.49 5.97
N ALA A 661 24.11 -8.56 6.94
CA ALA A 661 24.27 -7.53 7.96
C ALA A 661 24.88 -6.25 7.35
N PHE A 662 24.72 -5.06 7.93
CA PHE A 662 23.94 -4.70 9.11
C PHE A 662 22.46 -4.63 8.76
N ARG A 663 21.58 -5.32 9.50
CA ARG A 663 20.12 -5.29 9.25
C ARG A 663 19.46 -4.36 10.26
N THR A 664 18.58 -3.49 9.76
CA THR A 664 17.84 -2.53 10.57
C THR A 664 16.37 -2.51 10.19
N TYR A 665 15.52 -2.30 11.19
CA TYR A 665 14.09 -2.56 11.15
C TYR A 665 13.34 -1.37 11.74
N LYS A 666 12.25 -0.95 11.09
CA LYS A 666 11.21 -0.16 11.75
C LYS A 666 10.40 -1.09 12.64
N ILE A 667 10.26 -0.74 13.93
CA ILE A 667 9.50 -1.56 14.89
C ILE A 667 8.07 -1.78 14.40
N ALA A 668 7.41 -0.75 13.86
CA ALA A 668 6.04 -0.86 13.37
C ALA A 668 5.87 -1.94 12.29
N ASP A 669 6.81 -2.06 11.36
CA ASP A 669 6.76 -3.08 10.31
C ASP A 669 7.18 -4.46 10.81
N TYR A 670 8.18 -4.53 11.69
CA TYR A 670 8.56 -5.75 12.37
C TYR A 670 7.38 -6.38 13.13
N MET A 671 6.60 -5.56 13.86
CA MET A 671 5.41 -5.99 14.62
C MET A 671 4.23 -6.43 13.74
N ARG A 672 4.24 -6.10 12.45
CA ARG A 672 3.24 -6.62 11.48
C ARG A 672 3.56 -8.04 11.02
N THR A 673 4.72 -8.57 11.39
CA THR A 673 5.13 -9.95 11.12
C THR A 673 4.86 -10.86 12.32
N GLU A 674 5.04 -12.16 12.14
CA GLU A 674 5.09 -13.13 13.27
C GLU A 674 6.41 -13.06 14.07
N MET A 675 7.25 -12.05 13.81
CA MET A 675 8.54 -11.80 14.45
C MET A 675 9.52 -12.98 14.30
N HIS A 676 10.67 -12.93 14.98
CA HIS A 676 11.61 -14.05 15.01
C HIS A 676 10.97 -15.30 15.62
N ASN A 677 11.21 -16.46 15.02
CA ASN A 677 10.64 -17.74 15.44
C ASN A 677 11.68 -18.58 16.23
N PRO A 678 11.49 -18.80 17.56
CA PRO A 678 12.42 -19.56 18.39
C PRO A 678 12.63 -21.03 17.99
N SER A 679 11.74 -21.60 17.18
CA SER A 679 11.88 -22.99 16.68
C SER A 679 12.89 -23.15 15.54
N LEU A 680 13.51 -22.06 15.06
CA LEU A 680 14.40 -22.03 13.89
C LEU A 680 15.80 -21.48 14.22
N PRO A 681 16.57 -22.09 15.14
CA PRO A 681 17.80 -21.51 15.71
C PRO A 681 19.00 -21.37 14.76
N LEU A 682 18.92 -21.87 13.52
CA LEU A 682 20.00 -21.79 12.50
C LEU A 682 19.55 -21.06 11.22
N ALA A 683 18.37 -20.44 11.23
CA ALA A 683 17.77 -19.79 10.07
C ALA A 683 16.83 -18.63 10.47
N GLU A 684 17.02 -18.09 11.67
CA GLU A 684 16.16 -17.04 12.21
C GLU A 684 16.26 -15.75 11.37
N ASP A 685 17.46 -15.46 10.84
CA ASP A 685 17.72 -14.34 9.96
C ASP A 685 17.00 -14.49 8.60
N LYS A 686 17.04 -15.67 7.99
CA LYS A 686 16.34 -15.97 6.73
C LYS A 686 14.83 -15.88 6.90
N ASP A 687 14.29 -16.43 8.00
CA ASP A 687 12.85 -16.38 8.26
C ASP A 687 12.36 -14.94 8.40
N ILE A 688 13.05 -14.11 9.20
CA ILE A 688 12.63 -12.72 9.37
C ILE A 688 12.78 -11.91 8.08
N ILE A 689 13.80 -12.17 7.26
CA ILE A 689 13.96 -11.53 5.94
C ILE A 689 12.73 -11.80 5.04
N HIS A 690 12.30 -13.06 4.95
CA HIS A 690 11.11 -13.42 4.17
C HIS A 690 9.84 -12.75 4.69
N LYS A 691 9.72 -12.63 6.02
CA LYS A 691 8.59 -11.97 6.70
C LYS A 691 8.57 -10.46 6.47
N MET A 692 9.73 -9.80 6.52
CA MET A 692 9.83 -8.35 6.29
C MET A 692 9.45 -7.99 4.84
N GLU A 693 9.88 -8.76 3.84
CA GLU A 693 9.45 -8.58 2.43
C GLU A 693 7.92 -8.64 2.26
N GLU A 694 7.21 -9.37 3.12
CA GLU A 694 5.76 -9.54 3.02
C GLU A 694 4.95 -8.31 3.49
N VAL A 695 5.58 -7.43 4.28
CA VAL A 695 4.92 -6.30 4.95
C VAL A 695 5.48 -4.93 4.58
N THR A 696 6.71 -4.85 4.08
CA THR A 696 7.40 -3.60 3.72
C THR A 696 8.30 -3.74 2.48
N SER A 697 8.66 -2.61 1.88
CA SER A 697 9.78 -2.49 0.93
C SER A 697 11.13 -2.66 1.63
N LEU A 698 12.14 -3.08 0.87
CA LEU A 698 13.51 -3.29 1.33
C LEU A 698 14.46 -2.30 0.63
N PHE A 699 15.44 -1.78 1.36
CA PHE A 699 16.47 -0.90 0.80
C PHE A 699 17.89 -1.39 1.13
N PHE A 700 18.82 -1.18 0.19
CA PHE A 700 20.22 -1.59 0.32
C PHE A 700 21.15 -0.39 0.37
N VAL A 701 21.99 -0.34 1.40
CA VAL A 701 23.07 0.63 1.54
C VAL A 701 24.38 -0.03 1.07
N PRO A 702 25.01 0.43 -0.02
CA PRO A 702 26.18 -0.22 -0.61
C PRO A 702 27.47 -0.09 0.23
N ASP A 703 27.44 0.70 1.30
CA ASP A 703 28.57 0.89 2.19
C ASP A 703 28.82 -0.31 3.11
N VAL A 704 30.09 -0.58 3.39
CA VAL A 704 30.50 -1.61 4.36
C VAL A 704 30.28 -1.07 5.77
N LEU A 705 29.13 -1.39 6.39
CA LEU A 705 28.76 -0.88 7.72
C LEU A 705 28.89 -1.90 8.85
N TYR A 706 29.16 -3.16 8.51
CA TYR A 706 29.20 -4.27 9.46
C TYR A 706 30.45 -5.14 9.22
N ASN A 707 31.15 -5.48 10.30
CA ASN A 707 32.36 -6.29 10.26
C ASN A 707 32.12 -7.60 11.00
N VAL A 708 32.12 -8.70 10.23
CA VAL A 708 31.87 -10.06 10.74
C VAL A 708 33.20 -10.71 11.13
N ARG A 709 33.36 -11.09 12.40
CA ARG A 709 34.58 -11.76 12.87
C ARG A 709 34.57 -13.24 12.49
N MET A 710 35.65 -13.70 11.87
CA MET A 710 35.84 -15.12 11.58
C MET A 710 36.58 -15.82 12.71
N VAL A 711 35.83 -16.54 13.56
CA VAL A 711 36.40 -17.39 14.62
C VAL A 711 36.32 -18.89 14.24
N PRO A 712 37.35 -19.71 14.53
CA PRO A 712 37.38 -21.14 14.20
C PRO A 712 36.21 -21.94 14.82
N GLN A 713 35.71 -21.53 15.99
CA GLN A 713 34.63 -22.17 16.73
C GLN A 713 33.24 -21.57 16.41
N SER A 714 33.10 -20.83 15.31
CA SER A 714 31.84 -20.19 14.92
C SER A 714 30.70 -21.20 14.79
N GLN A 715 29.49 -20.82 15.23
CA GLN A 715 28.31 -21.68 15.15
C GLN A 715 27.97 -22.11 13.71
N CYS A 716 28.41 -21.37 12.70
CA CYS A 716 28.14 -21.64 11.29
C CYS A 716 29.17 -22.55 10.60
N ARG A 717 30.22 -23.03 11.29
CA ARG A 717 31.37 -23.70 10.64
C ARG A 717 31.65 -25.14 11.09
N GLY A 718 30.72 -25.78 11.80
CA GLY A 718 30.75 -27.23 12.02
C GLY A 718 30.01 -27.97 10.89
N GLU A 719 30.61 -29.02 10.31
CA GLU A 719 30.05 -29.77 9.18
C GLU A 719 28.62 -30.29 9.44
N SER A 720 28.36 -30.82 10.64
CA SER A 720 27.02 -31.25 11.06
C SER A 720 26.00 -30.10 11.12
N LYS A 721 26.43 -28.91 11.55
CA LYS A 721 25.58 -27.72 11.64
C LYS A 721 25.24 -27.15 10.27
N GLN A 722 26.10 -27.31 9.28
CA GLN A 722 25.83 -26.88 7.90
C GLN A 722 24.66 -27.68 7.30
N GLN A 723 24.65 -29.00 7.51
CA GLN A 723 23.59 -29.89 7.02
C GLN A 723 22.25 -29.57 7.70
N GLU A 724 22.24 -29.37 9.01
CA GLU A 724 21.05 -28.93 9.75
C GLU A 724 20.54 -27.58 9.26
N GLY A 725 21.44 -26.61 9.08
CA GLY A 725 21.12 -25.30 8.54
C GLY A 725 20.38 -25.38 7.21
N TRP A 726 20.79 -26.27 6.31
CA TRP A 726 20.11 -26.46 5.01
C TRP A 726 18.67 -26.95 5.17
N LEU A 727 18.39 -27.81 6.15
CA LEU A 727 17.04 -28.29 6.44
C LEU A 727 16.17 -27.19 7.05
N PHE A 728 16.74 -26.33 7.91
CA PHE A 728 16.06 -25.14 8.39
C PHE A 728 15.78 -24.15 7.25
N TRP A 729 16.73 -23.95 6.32
CA TRP A 729 16.53 -23.09 5.14
C TRP A 729 15.40 -23.59 4.23
N ALA A 730 15.26 -24.90 4.08
CA ALA A 730 14.12 -25.49 3.38
C ALA A 730 12.81 -25.17 4.11
N ARG A 731 12.79 -25.36 5.44
CA ARG A 731 11.62 -25.11 6.29
C ARG A 731 11.12 -23.66 6.20
N VAL A 732 12.02 -22.68 6.31
CA VAL A 732 11.64 -21.26 6.26
C VAL A 732 11.03 -20.87 4.92
N LYS A 733 11.55 -21.42 3.81
CA LYS A 733 10.98 -21.19 2.47
C LYS A 733 9.59 -21.79 2.34
N ILE A 734 9.38 -23.02 2.81
CA ILE A 734 8.06 -23.67 2.81
C ILE A 734 7.06 -22.88 3.66
N HIS A 735 7.46 -22.39 4.83
CA HIS A 735 6.62 -21.54 5.68
C HIS A 735 6.27 -20.21 5.00
N ALA A 736 7.22 -19.57 4.33
CA ALA A 736 6.97 -18.38 3.52
C ALA A 736 6.01 -18.66 2.35
N TYR A 737 6.17 -19.77 1.62
CA TYR A 737 5.21 -20.19 0.60
C TYR A 737 3.80 -20.39 1.16
N LYS A 738 3.64 -20.98 2.35
CA LYS A 738 2.34 -21.17 3.02
C LYS A 738 1.70 -19.83 3.43
N ARG A 739 2.48 -18.89 3.97
CA ARG A 739 1.97 -17.54 4.29
C ARG A 739 1.52 -16.80 3.03
N ARG A 740 2.32 -16.87 1.96
CA ARG A 740 2.07 -16.16 0.69
C ARG A 740 0.90 -16.76 -0.10
N SER A 741 0.74 -18.09 -0.11
CA SER A 741 -0.37 -18.76 -0.78
C SER A 741 -1.73 -18.32 -0.21
N ARG A 742 -1.84 -18.17 1.12
CA ARG A 742 -3.05 -17.65 1.80
C ARG A 742 -3.37 -16.21 1.37
N LYS A 743 -2.35 -15.36 1.23
CA LYS A 743 -2.50 -13.96 0.78
C LYS A 743 -2.93 -13.88 -0.69
N LEU A 744 -2.37 -14.72 -1.56
CA LEU A 744 -2.73 -14.83 -2.97
C LEU A 744 -4.11 -15.44 -3.19
N ALA A 745 -4.48 -16.47 -2.43
CA ALA A 745 -5.80 -17.10 -2.48
C ALA A 745 -6.92 -16.08 -2.22
N ARG A 746 -6.73 -15.18 -1.25
CA ARG A 746 -7.66 -14.07 -0.97
C ARG A 746 -7.82 -13.12 -2.15
N LYS A 747 -6.75 -12.89 -2.93
CA LYS A 747 -6.78 -12.02 -4.12
C LYS A 747 -7.38 -12.70 -5.35
N CYS A 748 -7.10 -13.99 -5.55
CA CYS A 748 -7.42 -14.72 -6.78
C CYS A 748 -8.62 -15.67 -6.66
N ARG A 749 -9.29 -15.74 -5.50
CA ARG A 749 -10.44 -16.63 -5.22
C ARG A 749 -10.19 -18.12 -5.53
N LYS A 750 -8.95 -18.59 -5.35
CA LYS A 750 -8.54 -20.00 -5.48
C LYS A 750 -8.29 -20.63 -4.10
N SER A 751 -8.27 -21.96 -4.00
CA SER A 751 -7.94 -22.64 -2.74
C SER A 751 -6.51 -22.32 -2.29
N PRO A 752 -6.27 -21.87 -1.04
CA PRO A 752 -4.94 -21.68 -0.48
C PRO A 752 -4.06 -22.92 -0.60
N ASP A 753 -4.63 -24.11 -0.41
CA ASP A 753 -3.89 -25.36 -0.42
C ASP A 753 -3.45 -25.75 -1.84
N GLN A 754 -4.26 -25.48 -2.86
CA GLN A 754 -3.88 -25.71 -4.26
C GLN A 754 -2.75 -24.79 -4.71
N ILE A 755 -2.83 -23.50 -4.37
CA ILE A 755 -1.74 -22.53 -4.66
C ILE A 755 -0.48 -22.94 -3.91
N PHE A 756 -0.62 -23.34 -2.65
CA PHE A 756 0.49 -23.75 -1.83
C PHE A 756 1.20 -24.99 -2.36
N ARG A 757 0.45 -26.04 -2.76
CA ARG A 757 1.02 -27.23 -3.40
C ARG A 757 1.77 -26.86 -4.67
N SER A 758 1.19 -26.03 -5.54
CA SER A 758 1.87 -25.55 -6.74
C SER A 758 3.18 -24.80 -6.43
N PHE A 759 3.24 -24.04 -5.34
CA PHE A 759 4.47 -23.36 -4.91
C PHE A 759 5.52 -24.33 -4.37
N VAL A 760 5.10 -25.33 -3.59
CA VAL A 760 6.00 -26.37 -3.10
C VAL A 760 6.52 -27.21 -4.27
N ASP A 761 5.68 -27.57 -5.24
CA ASP A 761 6.08 -28.29 -6.46
C ASP A 761 7.10 -27.47 -7.27
N GLU A 762 6.86 -26.17 -7.44
CA GLU A 762 7.82 -25.27 -8.09
C GLU A 762 9.14 -25.20 -7.30
N ALA A 763 9.08 -25.14 -5.97
CA ALA A 763 10.25 -25.07 -5.11
C ALA A 763 11.06 -26.37 -5.12
N ILE A 764 10.40 -27.53 -5.14
CA ILE A 764 11.04 -28.84 -5.33
C ILE A 764 11.84 -28.86 -6.64
N GLN A 765 11.34 -28.22 -7.70
CA GLN A 765 12.04 -28.18 -8.99
C GLN A 765 13.20 -27.18 -9.04
N LYS A 766 13.15 -26.11 -8.24
CA LYS A 766 14.05 -24.94 -8.40
C LYS A 766 14.96 -24.66 -7.22
N ASP A 767 14.67 -25.22 -6.03
CA ASP A 767 15.40 -24.95 -4.80
C ASP A 767 16.02 -26.21 -4.22
N THR A 768 17.34 -26.26 -4.23
CA THR A 768 18.11 -27.41 -3.74
C THR A 768 17.78 -27.77 -2.30
N HIS A 769 17.49 -26.79 -1.42
CA HIS A 769 17.21 -27.06 -0.02
C HIS A 769 15.83 -27.70 0.16
N VAL A 770 14.82 -27.17 -0.54
CA VAL A 770 13.45 -27.71 -0.49
C VAL A 770 13.41 -29.11 -1.08
N LEU A 771 14.08 -29.34 -2.21
CA LEU A 771 14.18 -30.66 -2.83
C LEU A 771 14.89 -31.68 -1.95
N LEU A 772 15.96 -31.25 -1.26
CA LEU A 772 16.72 -32.07 -0.32
C LEU A 772 15.83 -32.55 0.84
N LEU A 773 15.12 -31.63 1.50
CA LEU A 773 14.22 -31.97 2.58
C LEU A 773 13.06 -32.86 2.10
N TYR A 774 12.48 -32.56 0.92
CA TYR A 774 11.44 -33.38 0.30
C TYR A 774 11.90 -34.83 0.09
N ASN A 775 13.06 -35.03 -0.55
CA ASN A 775 13.57 -36.38 -0.81
C ASN A 775 13.98 -37.12 0.46
N LEU A 776 14.49 -36.43 1.49
CA LEU A 776 14.82 -37.06 2.76
C LEU A 776 13.57 -37.61 3.43
N ILE A 777 12.47 -36.86 3.37
CA ILE A 777 11.18 -37.31 3.90
C ILE A 777 10.64 -38.46 3.06
N GLU A 778 10.59 -38.30 1.74
CA GLU A 778 9.93 -39.26 0.86
C GLU A 778 10.64 -40.62 0.80
N ARG A 779 11.98 -40.63 0.64
CA ARG A 779 12.75 -41.88 0.57
C ARG A 779 12.80 -42.63 1.91
N ASN A 780 12.50 -41.96 3.01
CA ASN A 780 12.52 -42.54 4.36
C ASN A 780 11.12 -42.55 5.01
N LYS A 781 10.05 -42.52 4.20
CA LYS A 781 8.66 -42.47 4.67
C LYS A 781 8.33 -43.58 5.67
N GLU A 782 8.68 -44.83 5.37
CA GLU A 782 8.40 -45.98 6.24
C GLU A 782 9.13 -45.87 7.60
N LEU A 783 10.39 -45.47 7.56
CA LEU A 783 11.22 -45.24 8.76
C LEU A 783 10.61 -44.12 9.62
N LEU A 784 10.25 -42.99 9.01
CA LEU A 784 9.65 -41.86 9.71
C LEU A 784 8.30 -42.24 10.33
N LEU A 785 7.46 -42.97 9.59
CA LEU A 785 6.19 -43.48 10.12
C LEU A 785 6.40 -44.39 11.35
N ALA A 786 7.42 -45.26 11.33
CA ALA A 786 7.72 -46.13 12.47
C ALA A 786 8.19 -45.34 13.70
N GLU A 787 9.11 -44.39 13.53
CA GLU A 787 9.61 -43.54 14.63
C GLU A 787 8.52 -42.62 15.21
N ILE A 788 7.65 -42.07 14.35
CA ILE A 788 6.54 -41.21 14.77
C ILE A 788 5.51 -42.04 15.55
N LYS A 789 5.07 -43.20 15.04
CA LYS A 789 4.13 -44.08 15.75
C LYS A 789 4.67 -44.55 17.09
N ALA A 790 5.97 -44.84 17.18
CA ALA A 790 6.60 -45.25 18.42
C ALA A 790 6.65 -44.15 19.48
N ALA A 791 6.61 -42.88 19.06
CA ALA A 791 6.86 -41.74 19.94
C ALA A 791 5.66 -40.77 20.06
N ASP A 792 4.58 -40.96 19.29
CA ASP A 792 3.34 -40.16 19.33
C ASP A 792 2.15 -40.94 18.76
N ASN A 793 1.31 -41.50 19.64
CA ASN A 793 0.13 -42.30 19.26
C ASN A 793 -1.05 -41.47 18.72
N THR A 794 -0.93 -40.14 18.62
CA THR A 794 -2.04 -39.25 18.27
C THR A 794 -2.06 -38.77 16.83
N LEU A 795 -0.96 -38.94 16.08
CA LEU A 795 -0.84 -38.45 14.71
C LEU A 795 -1.54 -39.39 13.71
N GLN A 796 -2.82 -39.13 13.39
CA GLN A 796 -3.51 -39.76 12.26
C GLN A 796 -3.22 -38.99 10.98
N VAL A 797 -2.16 -39.36 10.25
CA VAL A 797 -1.83 -38.79 8.94
C VAL A 797 -2.27 -39.77 7.86
N SER A 798 -3.05 -39.30 6.88
CA SER A 798 -3.41 -40.12 5.72
C SER A 798 -2.17 -40.35 4.85
N ASP A 799 -2.03 -41.55 4.27
CA ASP A 799 -0.87 -41.90 3.45
C ASP A 799 -0.65 -40.95 2.26
N ASN A 800 -1.73 -40.34 1.76
CA ASN A 800 -1.73 -39.42 0.61
C ASN A 800 -1.20 -38.01 0.93
N ASP A 801 -1.13 -37.60 2.21
CA ASP A 801 -0.66 -36.26 2.60
C ASP A 801 0.58 -36.26 3.51
N PHE A 802 1.16 -37.44 3.78
CA PHE A 802 2.29 -37.61 4.69
C PHE A 802 3.43 -36.61 4.47
N VAL A 803 3.95 -36.53 3.24
CA VAL A 803 5.11 -35.67 2.92
C VAL A 803 4.81 -34.21 3.19
N MET A 804 3.63 -33.74 2.79
CA MET A 804 3.20 -32.36 2.98
C MET A 804 3.04 -32.03 4.46
N THR A 805 2.46 -32.94 5.26
CA THR A 805 2.39 -32.78 6.72
C THR A 805 3.79 -32.69 7.33
N MET A 806 4.72 -33.55 6.91
CA MET A 806 6.09 -33.53 7.40
C MET A 806 6.85 -32.26 7.02
N LEU A 807 6.68 -31.77 5.78
CA LEU A 807 7.32 -30.56 5.26
C LEU A 807 6.84 -29.27 5.92
N VAL A 808 5.64 -29.28 6.51
CA VAL A 808 4.97 -28.05 6.92
C VAL A 808 4.73 -27.99 8.43
N GLU A 809 4.15 -29.06 8.98
CA GLU A 809 3.51 -29.06 10.29
C GLU A 809 4.33 -29.81 11.34
N TYR A 810 5.00 -30.88 10.93
CA TYR A 810 5.84 -31.65 11.84
C TYR A 810 7.07 -30.84 12.28
N ASP A 811 7.43 -30.97 13.57
CA ASP A 811 8.57 -30.28 14.18
C ASP A 811 9.89 -30.67 13.50
N ILE A 812 10.53 -29.68 12.88
CA ILE A 812 11.78 -29.84 12.15
C ILE A 812 12.92 -30.31 13.06
N ASN A 813 12.93 -29.90 14.34
CA ASN A 813 13.96 -30.32 15.29
C ASN A 813 13.85 -31.83 15.54
N ARG A 814 12.63 -32.33 15.73
CA ARG A 814 12.37 -33.76 15.93
C ARG A 814 12.71 -34.58 14.68
N LEU A 815 12.42 -34.06 13.48
CA LEU A 815 12.87 -34.64 12.21
C LEU A 815 14.38 -34.76 12.13
N ILE A 816 15.11 -33.69 12.43
CA ILE A 816 16.58 -33.67 12.43
C ILE A 816 17.13 -34.70 13.42
N GLN A 817 16.55 -34.84 14.61
CA GLN A 817 16.97 -35.86 15.57
C GLN A 817 16.77 -37.28 15.04
N ILE A 818 15.67 -37.55 14.35
CA ILE A 818 15.45 -38.85 13.70
C ILE A 818 16.51 -39.08 12.60
N PHE A 819 16.77 -38.08 11.76
CA PHE A 819 17.78 -38.18 10.72
C PHE A 819 19.19 -38.41 11.29
N LYS A 820 19.53 -37.78 12.41
CA LYS A 820 20.80 -38.03 13.13
C LYS A 820 20.86 -39.43 13.71
N LYS A 821 19.80 -39.88 14.40
CA LYS A 821 19.71 -41.21 15.00
C LYS A 821 19.97 -42.33 13.97
N HIS A 822 19.52 -42.13 12.74
CA HIS A 822 19.69 -43.08 11.63
C HIS A 822 20.86 -42.75 10.68
N GLU A 823 21.74 -41.85 11.11
CA GLU A 823 22.94 -41.42 10.38
C GLU A 823 22.69 -40.88 8.97
N LEU A 824 21.47 -40.42 8.67
CA LEU A 824 21.08 -39.87 7.37
C LEU A 824 21.77 -38.53 7.08
N LEU A 825 22.29 -37.87 8.11
CA LEU A 825 23.13 -36.67 8.00
C LEU A 825 24.63 -36.99 8.09
N SER A 826 25.05 -38.27 8.06
CA SER A 826 26.49 -38.59 7.98
C SER A 826 27.09 -38.09 6.67
N GLU A 827 28.36 -37.67 6.67
CA GLU A 827 29.03 -37.09 5.51
C GLU A 827 28.93 -37.98 4.26
N SER A 828 29.18 -39.28 4.41
CA SER A 828 29.14 -40.25 3.31
C SER A 828 27.74 -40.41 2.70
N LYS A 829 26.69 -40.52 3.52
CA LYS A 829 25.30 -40.61 3.03
C LYS A 829 24.83 -39.27 2.48
N TRP A 830 25.20 -38.16 3.11
CA TRP A 830 24.84 -36.81 2.69
C TRP A 830 25.44 -36.44 1.32
N LEU A 831 26.73 -36.69 1.10
CA LEU A 831 27.39 -36.44 -0.18
C LEU A 831 26.79 -37.31 -1.30
N LYS A 832 26.58 -38.60 -1.03
CA LYS A 832 25.89 -39.50 -1.97
C LYS A 832 24.50 -38.99 -2.31
N PHE A 833 23.76 -38.54 -1.31
CA PHE A 833 22.41 -37.99 -1.48
C PHE A 833 22.41 -36.68 -2.28
N LEU A 834 23.40 -35.81 -2.08
CA LEU A 834 23.58 -34.60 -2.89
C LEU A 834 23.91 -34.91 -4.35
N ASP A 835 24.71 -35.93 -4.62
CA ASP A 835 25.00 -36.35 -6.00
C ASP A 835 23.79 -37.00 -6.67
N ASP A 836 23.04 -37.86 -5.96
CA ASP A 836 21.74 -38.39 -6.43
C ASP A 836 20.75 -37.26 -6.76
N ILE A 837 20.70 -36.22 -5.92
CA ILE A 837 19.85 -35.06 -6.13
C ILE A 837 20.35 -34.20 -7.29
N LYS A 838 21.66 -33.96 -7.44
CA LYS A 838 22.18 -33.22 -8.61
C LYS A 838 21.78 -33.91 -9.92
N ASN A 839 21.84 -35.24 -9.95
CA ASN A 839 21.41 -36.06 -11.09
C ASN A 839 19.87 -36.01 -11.29
N SER A 840 19.09 -35.98 -10.19
CA SER A 840 17.63 -35.84 -10.22
C SER A 840 17.16 -34.41 -10.57
N ILE A 841 17.91 -33.37 -10.18
CA ILE A 841 17.70 -31.97 -10.58
C ILE A 841 18.01 -31.81 -12.05
N GLN A 842 19.05 -32.47 -12.58
CA GLN A 842 19.33 -32.45 -14.02
C GLN A 842 18.17 -33.03 -14.85
N THR A 843 17.42 -33.98 -14.31
CA THR A 843 16.20 -34.52 -14.93
C THR A 843 14.91 -33.74 -14.61
N LEU A 844 14.85 -32.98 -13.50
CA LEU A 844 13.73 -32.09 -13.13
C LEU A 844 13.84 -30.64 -13.65
N LYS A 845 15.02 -30.23 -14.14
CA LYS A 845 15.27 -28.88 -14.68
C LYS A 845 14.60 -28.61 -16.02
N ILE A 846 14.03 -29.64 -16.66
CA ILE A 846 13.63 -29.64 -18.06
C ILE A 846 12.53 -28.58 -18.29
N PRO A 847 12.83 -27.42 -18.92
CA PRO A 847 11.88 -26.32 -19.00
C PRO A 847 10.65 -26.71 -19.84
N LYS A 848 9.44 -26.61 -19.28
CA LYS A 848 8.23 -26.82 -20.09
C LYS A 848 8.14 -25.70 -21.14
N ILE A 849 8.09 -26.07 -22.42
CA ILE A 849 7.96 -25.13 -23.54
C ILE A 849 6.49 -25.06 -23.97
N SER A 850 5.95 -23.87 -24.15
CA SER A 850 4.67 -23.68 -24.85
C SER A 850 4.96 -23.34 -26.30
N ILE A 851 4.60 -24.26 -27.17
CA ILE A 851 4.72 -24.08 -28.61
C ILE A 851 3.41 -23.45 -29.08
N THR A 852 3.48 -22.27 -29.65
CA THR A 852 2.32 -21.51 -30.11
C THR A 852 2.28 -21.54 -31.63
N MET A 853 1.13 -21.95 -32.16
CA MET A 853 0.93 -22.11 -33.61
C MET A 853 -0.34 -21.39 -34.02
N THR A 854 -0.20 -20.31 -34.78
CA THR A 854 -1.34 -19.59 -35.35
C THR A 854 -1.69 -20.16 -36.71
N ALA A 855 -2.95 -20.54 -36.89
CA ALA A 855 -3.45 -21.16 -38.10
C ALA A 855 -4.59 -20.35 -38.71
N TYR A 856 -4.56 -20.18 -40.03
CA TYR A 856 -5.66 -19.64 -40.81
C TYR A 856 -5.58 -20.21 -42.22
N ASN A 857 -6.56 -21.03 -42.60
CA ASN A 857 -6.62 -21.72 -43.89
C ASN A 857 -5.31 -22.46 -44.25
N ALA A 858 -4.88 -23.33 -43.34
CA ALA A 858 -3.61 -24.06 -43.40
C ALA A 858 -3.79 -25.57 -43.67
N GLU A 859 -4.93 -26.02 -44.22
CA GLU A 859 -5.24 -27.46 -44.35
C GLU A 859 -4.16 -28.26 -45.09
N GLN A 860 -3.46 -27.61 -46.03
CA GLN A 860 -2.40 -28.24 -46.82
C GLN A 860 -1.13 -28.55 -46.01
N TYR A 861 -0.84 -27.81 -44.94
CA TYR A 861 0.46 -27.83 -44.26
C TYR A 861 0.38 -28.15 -42.76
N ILE A 862 -0.75 -27.84 -42.11
CA ILE A 862 -0.89 -27.93 -40.65
C ILE A 862 -0.63 -29.34 -40.12
N ALA A 863 -1.00 -30.38 -40.87
CA ALA A 863 -0.73 -31.77 -40.47
C ALA A 863 0.78 -32.05 -40.38
N GLN A 864 1.58 -31.53 -41.30
CA GLN A 864 3.03 -31.70 -41.29
C GLN A 864 3.68 -30.88 -40.17
N ALA A 865 3.22 -29.63 -39.99
CA ALA A 865 3.70 -28.74 -38.93
C ALA A 865 3.48 -29.35 -37.53
N VAL A 866 2.26 -29.80 -37.24
CA VAL A 866 1.92 -30.46 -35.95
C VAL A 866 2.77 -31.71 -35.74
N ARG A 867 2.91 -32.59 -36.74
CA ARG A 867 3.76 -33.79 -36.63
C ARG A 867 5.21 -33.45 -36.30
N SER A 868 5.79 -32.45 -36.97
CA SER A 868 7.18 -32.03 -36.72
C SER A 868 7.42 -31.59 -35.28
N VAL A 869 6.38 -31.06 -34.62
CA VAL A 869 6.40 -30.70 -33.20
C VAL A 869 6.25 -31.92 -32.30
N LEU A 870 5.27 -32.80 -32.58
CA LEU A 870 5.01 -33.99 -31.76
C LEU A 870 6.21 -34.95 -31.73
N ASP A 871 6.94 -35.03 -32.85
CA ASP A 871 8.07 -35.94 -33.08
C ASP A 871 9.40 -35.45 -32.47
N GLN A 872 9.41 -34.28 -31.83
CA GLN A 872 10.63 -33.72 -31.23
C GLN A 872 11.25 -34.65 -30.19
N THR A 873 12.58 -34.74 -30.16
CA THR A 873 13.34 -35.52 -29.15
C THR A 873 13.08 -35.01 -27.74
N TYR A 874 12.93 -33.70 -27.61
CA TYR A 874 12.51 -33.05 -26.37
C TYR A 874 11.01 -33.23 -26.10
N LYS A 875 10.64 -33.88 -24.99
CA LYS A 875 9.24 -34.28 -24.72
C LYS A 875 8.44 -33.34 -23.82
N PHE A 876 9.09 -32.37 -23.16
CA PHE A 876 8.46 -31.52 -22.14
C PHE A 876 7.89 -30.23 -22.74
N PHE A 877 6.85 -30.34 -23.55
CA PHE A 877 6.16 -29.20 -24.14
C PHE A 877 4.64 -29.37 -24.15
N GLU A 878 3.93 -28.26 -24.37
CA GLU A 878 2.55 -28.24 -24.82
C GLU A 878 2.48 -27.55 -26.19
N LEU A 879 1.54 -27.97 -27.03
CA LEU A 879 1.27 -27.36 -28.33
C LEU A 879 -0.10 -26.66 -28.29
N ILE A 880 -0.09 -25.34 -28.46
CA ILE A 880 -1.30 -24.51 -28.49
C ILE A 880 -1.52 -24.07 -29.92
N VAL A 881 -2.50 -24.67 -30.58
CA VAL A 881 -2.93 -24.27 -31.91
C VAL A 881 -4.08 -23.28 -31.77
N VAL A 882 -3.88 -22.06 -32.26
CA VAL A 882 -4.93 -21.04 -32.33
C VAL A 882 -5.35 -20.87 -33.77
N ASP A 883 -6.54 -21.37 -34.07
CA ASP A 883 -7.20 -21.24 -35.36
C ASP A 883 -7.96 -19.90 -35.43
N ASP A 884 -7.46 -18.98 -36.24
CA ASP A 884 -8.00 -17.64 -36.49
C ASP A 884 -9.17 -17.67 -37.50
N GLY A 885 -10.13 -18.56 -37.25
CA GLY A 885 -11.38 -18.65 -38.01
C GLY A 885 -11.22 -19.24 -39.41
N SER A 886 -10.46 -20.33 -39.54
CA SER A 886 -10.32 -21.04 -40.82
C SER A 886 -11.67 -21.47 -41.39
N THR A 887 -11.77 -21.42 -42.71
CA THR A 887 -12.94 -21.87 -43.48
C THR A 887 -12.70 -23.18 -44.23
N ASP A 888 -11.48 -23.70 -44.17
CA ASP A 888 -11.08 -25.00 -44.70
C ASP A 888 -11.04 -26.07 -43.58
N ARG A 889 -10.43 -27.22 -43.84
CA ARG A 889 -10.36 -28.33 -42.87
C ARG A 889 -9.26 -28.18 -41.82
N THR A 890 -8.66 -27.00 -41.65
CA THR A 890 -7.57 -26.78 -40.67
C THR A 890 -7.95 -27.24 -39.26
N THR A 891 -9.12 -26.82 -38.76
CA THR A 891 -9.62 -27.20 -37.43
C THR A 891 -9.81 -28.70 -37.31
N GLU A 892 -10.45 -29.32 -38.31
CA GLU A 892 -10.75 -30.77 -38.35
C GLU A 892 -9.45 -31.59 -38.35
N ILE A 893 -8.44 -31.16 -39.12
CA ILE A 893 -7.15 -31.83 -39.20
C ILE A 893 -6.45 -31.81 -37.83
N VAL A 894 -6.46 -30.68 -37.12
CA VAL A 894 -5.82 -30.60 -35.79
C VAL A 894 -6.59 -31.43 -34.76
N GLN A 895 -7.92 -31.46 -34.83
CA GLN A 895 -8.77 -32.32 -33.98
C GLN A 895 -8.54 -33.82 -34.22
N SER A 896 -8.03 -34.21 -35.39
CA SER A 896 -7.76 -35.62 -35.71
C SER A 896 -6.54 -36.20 -34.99
N PHE A 897 -5.69 -35.37 -34.36
CA PHE A 897 -4.55 -35.82 -33.58
C PHE A 897 -4.96 -36.20 -32.16
N ASP A 898 -4.73 -37.47 -31.80
CA ASP A 898 -4.96 -38.00 -30.44
C ASP A 898 -3.67 -37.88 -29.61
N ASP A 899 -3.38 -36.67 -29.12
CA ASP A 899 -2.23 -36.39 -28.26
C ASP A 899 -2.60 -35.33 -27.21
N ASP A 900 -2.52 -35.71 -25.92
CA ASP A 900 -2.88 -34.86 -24.77
C ASP A 900 -2.05 -33.57 -24.67
N ARG A 901 -0.93 -33.46 -25.39
CA ARG A 901 -0.11 -32.24 -25.43
C ARG A 901 -0.73 -31.15 -26.29
N ILE A 902 -1.70 -31.47 -27.15
CA ILE A 902 -2.32 -30.52 -28.08
C ILE A 902 -3.53 -29.86 -27.45
N ARG A 903 -3.59 -28.53 -27.56
CA ARG A 903 -4.75 -27.73 -27.22
C ARG A 903 -5.12 -26.84 -28.39
N LEU A 904 -6.33 -27.07 -28.92
CA LEU A 904 -6.89 -26.28 -30.01
C LEU A 904 -7.81 -25.18 -29.48
N ILE A 905 -7.67 -23.97 -30.01
CA ILE A 905 -8.49 -22.80 -29.68
C ILE A 905 -8.96 -22.17 -30.98
N THR A 906 -10.27 -22.03 -31.15
CA THR A 906 -10.87 -21.40 -32.34
C THR A 906 -11.34 -19.98 -32.04
N LEU A 907 -11.03 -19.04 -32.92
CA LEU A 907 -11.43 -17.63 -32.84
C LEU A 907 -12.25 -17.22 -34.08
N PRO A 908 -13.09 -16.18 -33.99
CA PRO A 908 -13.54 -15.46 -35.17
C PRO A 908 -12.33 -14.82 -35.89
N HIS A 909 -12.27 -14.93 -37.21
CA HIS A 909 -11.14 -14.43 -38.00
C HIS A 909 -10.86 -12.94 -37.74
N LYS A 910 -9.61 -12.62 -37.41
CA LYS A 910 -9.18 -11.24 -37.14
C LYS A 910 -7.80 -10.92 -37.73
N ASN A 911 -6.74 -11.55 -37.22
CA ASN A 911 -5.37 -11.48 -37.73
C ASN A 911 -4.42 -12.33 -36.86
N ALA A 912 -3.22 -12.58 -37.40
CA ALA A 912 -2.18 -13.34 -36.72
C ALA A 912 -1.78 -12.75 -35.35
N ALA A 913 -1.77 -11.43 -35.17
CA ALA A 913 -1.43 -10.81 -33.90
C ALA A 913 -2.45 -11.13 -32.80
N ALA A 914 -3.75 -11.08 -33.11
CA ALA A 914 -4.81 -11.47 -32.19
C ALA A 914 -4.72 -12.96 -31.81
N ALA A 915 -4.44 -13.82 -32.78
CA ALA A 915 -4.23 -15.25 -32.53
C ALA A 915 -3.00 -15.52 -31.65
N ARG A 916 -1.89 -14.80 -31.86
CA ARG A 916 -0.69 -14.88 -31.00
C ARG A 916 -0.97 -14.41 -29.58
N ASN A 917 -1.67 -13.28 -29.41
CA ASN A 917 -2.06 -12.78 -28.09
C ASN A 917 -2.93 -13.80 -27.34
N ARG A 918 -3.88 -14.44 -28.05
CA ARG A 918 -4.67 -15.53 -27.46
C ARG A 918 -3.79 -16.69 -27.00
N ALA A 919 -2.80 -17.09 -27.80
CA ALA A 919 -1.88 -18.17 -27.44
C ALA A 919 -1.05 -17.82 -26.18
N ILE A 920 -0.55 -16.57 -26.08
CA ILE A 920 0.21 -16.06 -24.94
C ILE A 920 -0.60 -16.12 -23.63
N LEU A 921 -1.90 -15.82 -23.68
CA LEU A 921 -2.76 -15.89 -22.50
C LEU A 921 -2.95 -17.32 -21.97
N GLU A 922 -2.84 -18.30 -22.86
CA GLU A 922 -3.19 -19.69 -22.59
C GLU A 922 -1.99 -20.53 -22.16
N MET A 923 -0.78 -20.12 -22.52
CA MET A 923 0.45 -20.86 -22.27
C MET A 923 0.65 -21.23 -20.79
N CYS A 924 1.17 -22.42 -20.51
CA CYS A 924 1.54 -22.85 -19.16
C CYS A 924 3.04 -23.09 -18.99
N GLY A 925 3.80 -23.18 -20.08
CA GLY A 925 5.26 -23.31 -20.10
C GLY A 925 6.03 -22.06 -19.66
N ASN A 926 7.31 -22.26 -19.35
CA ASN A 926 8.26 -21.24 -18.93
C ASN A 926 8.71 -20.36 -20.10
N PHE A 927 8.73 -20.93 -21.29
CA PHE A 927 9.09 -20.26 -22.54
C PHE A 927 7.99 -20.45 -23.59
N GLU A 928 7.90 -19.49 -24.50
CA GLU A 928 7.11 -19.56 -25.73
C GLU A 928 8.05 -19.82 -26.93
N MET A 929 7.70 -20.77 -27.80
CA MET A 929 8.28 -20.89 -29.15
C MET A 929 7.16 -20.77 -30.19
N ILE A 930 7.27 -19.81 -31.11
CA ILE A 930 6.35 -19.75 -32.26
C ILE A 930 6.80 -20.74 -33.32
N ILE A 931 5.85 -21.52 -33.81
CA ILE A 931 6.00 -22.31 -35.03
C ILE A 931 4.77 -22.00 -35.89
N ASP A 932 5.00 -21.41 -37.06
CA ASP A 932 3.91 -21.04 -37.96
C ASP A 932 3.26 -22.31 -38.55
N SER A 933 1.97 -22.24 -38.87
CA SER A 933 1.14 -23.40 -39.26
C SER A 933 1.54 -24.06 -40.59
N ASP A 934 2.39 -23.41 -41.37
CA ASP A 934 2.94 -23.93 -42.62
C ASP A 934 4.43 -24.33 -42.52
N ASP A 935 5.08 -24.11 -41.38
CA ASP A 935 6.49 -24.39 -41.17
C ASP A 935 6.73 -25.72 -40.45
N CYS A 936 7.99 -26.15 -40.37
CA CYS A 936 8.40 -27.36 -39.67
C CYS A 936 9.68 -27.12 -38.86
N ILE A 937 9.97 -28.01 -37.93
CA ILE A 937 11.25 -28.03 -37.19
C ILE A 937 11.91 -29.41 -37.31
N GLU A 938 13.25 -29.43 -37.33
CA GLU A 938 14.05 -30.67 -37.33
C GLU A 938 13.87 -31.41 -36.00
N PRO A 939 13.96 -32.77 -35.97
CA PRO A 939 13.57 -33.57 -34.81
C PRO A 939 14.25 -33.22 -33.48
N ASP A 940 15.45 -32.65 -33.51
CA ASP A 940 16.26 -32.31 -32.33
C ASP A 940 16.30 -30.79 -32.04
N TYR A 941 15.50 -29.98 -32.74
CA TYR A 941 15.59 -28.52 -32.67
C TYR A 941 15.20 -27.97 -31.29
N LEU A 942 14.10 -28.46 -30.70
CA LEU A 942 13.70 -28.04 -29.35
C LEU A 942 14.77 -28.38 -28.31
N GLU A 943 15.37 -29.56 -28.41
CA GLU A 943 16.43 -30.01 -27.50
C GLU A 943 17.65 -29.09 -27.60
N LYS A 944 18.13 -28.80 -28.83
CA LYS A 944 19.22 -27.85 -29.07
C LYS A 944 18.96 -26.46 -28.50
N MET A 945 17.74 -25.93 -28.70
CA MET A 945 17.36 -24.60 -28.21
C MET A 945 17.28 -24.57 -26.68
N VAL A 946 16.71 -25.60 -26.04
CA VAL A 946 16.65 -25.72 -24.58
C VAL A 946 18.04 -25.83 -23.97
N ASP A 947 18.90 -26.68 -24.55
CA ASP A 947 20.31 -26.82 -24.16
C ASP A 947 21.05 -25.48 -24.23
N PHE A 948 20.82 -24.72 -25.30
CA PHE A 948 21.43 -23.41 -25.49
C PHE A 948 20.99 -22.41 -24.41
N VAL A 949 19.69 -22.33 -24.14
CA VAL A 949 19.13 -21.45 -23.10
C VAL A 949 19.69 -21.79 -21.73
N TRP A 950 19.79 -23.07 -21.38
CA TRP A 950 20.36 -23.51 -20.11
C TRP A 950 21.82 -23.10 -19.94
N ARG A 951 22.62 -23.16 -21.01
CA ARG A 951 24.02 -22.73 -20.99
C ARG A 951 24.18 -21.21 -20.97
N ASN A 952 23.13 -20.47 -21.30
CA ASN A 952 23.13 -19.01 -21.43
C ASN A 952 21.96 -18.36 -20.65
N PRO A 953 21.88 -18.49 -19.32
CA PRO A 953 20.80 -17.90 -18.55
C PRO A 953 20.89 -16.36 -18.53
N GLY A 954 19.78 -15.70 -18.20
CA GLY A 954 19.76 -14.24 -17.97
C GLY A 954 19.31 -13.38 -19.16
N TYR A 955 18.77 -13.99 -20.22
CA TYR A 955 18.20 -13.28 -21.36
C TYR A 955 16.70 -13.58 -21.51
N ASP A 956 15.96 -12.68 -22.13
CA ASP A 956 14.50 -12.76 -22.25
C ASP A 956 14.06 -13.37 -23.58
N TYR A 957 14.88 -13.21 -24.63
CA TYR A 957 14.56 -13.60 -26.00
C TYR A 957 15.76 -14.28 -26.66
N TYR A 958 15.65 -15.58 -26.92
CA TYR A 958 16.66 -16.42 -27.54
C TYR A 958 16.28 -16.73 -28.99
N TYR A 959 17.14 -16.43 -29.94
CA TYR A 959 16.81 -16.58 -31.36
C TYR A 959 17.93 -17.27 -32.14
N GLN A 960 17.55 -18.11 -33.10
CA GLN A 960 18.50 -18.87 -33.92
C GLN A 960 19.39 -17.96 -34.77
N ALA A 961 20.64 -18.39 -34.97
CA ALA A 961 21.56 -17.69 -35.87
C ALA A 961 21.20 -17.89 -37.34
N GLU A 962 20.59 -19.02 -37.69
CA GLU A 962 20.24 -19.38 -39.06
C GLU A 962 18.89 -20.10 -39.14
N MET A 963 18.14 -19.83 -40.20
CA MET A 963 16.87 -20.48 -40.54
C MET A 963 17.00 -21.14 -41.91
N LYS A 964 16.59 -22.41 -42.01
CA LYS A 964 16.65 -23.17 -43.27
C LYS A 964 15.39 -22.90 -44.08
N LEU A 965 15.51 -22.92 -45.40
CA LEU A 965 14.38 -22.73 -46.30
C LEU A 965 13.89 -24.08 -46.82
N MET A 966 12.57 -24.22 -47.00
CA MET A 966 11.97 -25.35 -47.70
C MET A 966 10.97 -24.88 -48.75
N ASP A 967 10.80 -25.67 -49.81
CA ASP A 967 9.80 -25.40 -50.85
C ASP A 967 8.38 -25.76 -50.40
N SER A 968 7.39 -25.51 -51.28
CA SER A 968 5.99 -25.86 -51.03
C SER A 968 5.73 -27.37 -50.87
N HIS A 969 6.66 -28.23 -51.31
CA HIS A 969 6.57 -29.69 -51.17
C HIS A 969 7.29 -30.20 -49.90
N GLY A 970 7.98 -29.33 -49.17
CA GLY A 970 8.73 -29.68 -47.96
C GLY A 970 10.17 -30.11 -48.22
N ASN A 971 10.71 -29.90 -49.43
CA ASN A 971 12.11 -30.18 -49.71
C ASN A 971 12.99 -29.02 -49.20
N VAL A 972 13.95 -29.34 -48.34
CA VAL A 972 14.91 -28.37 -47.80
C VAL A 972 15.83 -27.88 -48.92
N GLN A 973 16.00 -26.57 -48.99
CA GLN A 973 16.85 -25.88 -49.96
C GLN A 973 18.26 -25.68 -49.38
N PRO A 974 19.30 -25.57 -50.22
CA PRO A 974 20.68 -25.33 -49.75
C PRO A 974 20.87 -23.92 -49.15
N GLU A 975 19.95 -23.00 -49.41
CA GLU A 975 20.00 -21.61 -48.96
C GLU A 975 19.43 -21.46 -47.54
N THR A 976 20.06 -20.61 -46.73
CA THR A 976 19.62 -20.27 -45.37
C THR A 976 19.50 -18.76 -45.17
N TRP A 977 18.69 -18.34 -44.21
CA TRP A 977 18.64 -16.96 -43.71
C TRP A 977 19.45 -16.83 -42.44
N SER A 978 20.50 -16.00 -42.47
CA SER A 978 21.34 -15.70 -41.30
C SER A 978 20.91 -14.43 -40.58
N TYR A 979 20.90 -14.45 -39.25
CA TYR A 979 20.52 -13.33 -38.40
C TYR A 979 21.72 -12.71 -37.69
N ARG A 980 21.70 -11.38 -37.53
CA ARG A 980 22.78 -10.64 -36.85
C ARG A 980 22.67 -10.78 -35.33
N ASN A 981 23.80 -10.59 -34.63
CA ASN A 981 23.83 -10.59 -33.16
C ASN A 981 23.41 -9.21 -32.62
N PHE A 982 22.40 -9.18 -31.74
CA PHE A 982 21.88 -8.01 -31.03
C PHE A 982 21.84 -8.24 -29.52
N GLU A 983 22.79 -9.00 -28.97
CA GLU A 983 22.98 -9.12 -27.52
C GLU A 983 23.16 -7.74 -26.85
N ASP A 984 23.84 -6.82 -27.53
CA ASP A 984 23.76 -5.39 -27.21
C ASP A 984 22.56 -4.76 -27.93
N SER A 985 21.45 -4.67 -27.19
CA SER A 985 20.18 -4.15 -27.69
C SER A 985 20.21 -2.64 -28.02
N ASN A 986 21.24 -1.90 -27.61
CA ASN A 986 21.31 -0.45 -27.85
C ASN A 986 21.35 -0.08 -29.33
N SER A 987 21.90 -0.96 -30.16
CA SER A 987 21.98 -0.78 -31.62
C SER A 987 20.72 -1.20 -32.38
N LEU A 988 19.83 -1.96 -31.73
CA LEU A 988 18.67 -2.57 -32.38
C LEU A 988 17.63 -1.52 -32.84
N PRO A 989 17.26 -0.48 -32.06
CA PRO A 989 16.34 0.57 -32.55
C PRO A 989 16.85 1.29 -33.79
N ALA A 990 18.13 1.68 -33.83
CA ALA A 990 18.75 2.31 -35.00
C ALA A 990 18.71 1.38 -36.22
N PHE A 991 19.00 0.09 -36.02
CA PHE A 991 18.90 -0.90 -37.10
C PHE A 991 17.48 -1.03 -37.63
N LEU A 992 16.49 -1.21 -36.74
CA LEU A 992 15.08 -1.35 -37.08
C LEU A 992 14.56 -0.13 -37.85
N PHE A 993 14.96 1.07 -37.41
CA PHE A 993 14.56 2.33 -38.03
C PHE A 993 15.17 2.50 -39.43
N LEU A 994 16.48 2.26 -39.57
CA LEU A 994 17.18 2.39 -40.84
C LEU A 994 16.70 1.36 -41.88
N ASN A 995 16.46 0.12 -41.45
CA ASN A 995 16.27 -1.00 -42.37
C ASN A 995 14.80 -1.39 -42.62
N ALA A 996 13.88 -1.02 -41.72
CA ALA A 996 12.45 -1.26 -41.85
C ALA A 996 12.05 -2.75 -41.98
N PHE A 997 12.81 -3.65 -41.37
CA PHE A 997 12.48 -5.08 -41.26
C PHE A 997 12.96 -5.66 -39.92
N SER A 998 12.40 -6.80 -39.52
CA SER A 998 12.76 -7.50 -38.28
C SER A 998 14.08 -8.28 -38.45
N PRO A 999 15.17 -7.94 -37.72
CA PRO A 999 16.44 -8.65 -37.84
C PRO A 999 16.57 -9.82 -36.86
N ILE A 1000 15.53 -10.08 -36.07
CA ILE A 1000 15.42 -11.19 -35.12
C ILE A 1000 14.15 -11.95 -35.47
N PRO A 1001 14.22 -13.27 -35.72
CA PRO A 1001 13.04 -14.03 -36.11
C PRO A 1001 12.11 -14.21 -34.91
N ALA A 1002 10.80 -14.02 -35.13
CA ALA A 1002 9.78 -14.51 -34.22
C ALA A 1002 9.65 -16.05 -34.26
N PRO A 1003 9.50 -16.69 -35.45
CA PRO A 1003 9.43 -18.15 -35.54
C PRO A 1003 10.76 -18.81 -35.16
N GLY A 1004 10.65 -19.92 -34.42
CA GLY A 1004 11.79 -20.71 -33.93
C GLY A 1004 12.51 -20.12 -32.71
N SER A 1005 12.13 -18.93 -32.26
CA SER A 1005 12.77 -18.29 -31.11
C SER A 1005 12.09 -18.65 -29.79
N LEU A 1006 12.90 -18.87 -28.74
CA LEU A 1006 12.44 -19.08 -27.37
C LEU A 1006 12.35 -17.75 -26.62
N ARG A 1007 11.16 -17.42 -26.13
CA ARG A 1007 10.90 -16.18 -25.37
C ARG A 1007 10.44 -16.51 -23.96
N GLN A 1008 11.00 -15.85 -22.95
CA GLN A 1008 10.57 -16.04 -21.58
C GLN A 1008 9.12 -15.60 -21.41
N ARG A 1009 8.29 -16.44 -20.79
CA ARG A 1009 6.90 -16.12 -20.48
C ARG A 1009 6.74 -14.79 -19.73
N THR A 1010 7.61 -14.55 -18.76
CA THR A 1010 7.56 -13.36 -17.91
C THR A 1010 7.86 -12.06 -18.66
N MET A 1011 8.50 -12.13 -19.84
CA MET A 1011 8.80 -10.97 -20.69
C MET A 1011 7.53 -10.20 -21.06
N PHE A 1012 6.44 -10.91 -21.38
CA PHE A 1012 5.17 -10.29 -21.79
C PHE A 1012 4.52 -9.44 -20.69
N GLY A 1013 4.78 -9.74 -19.42
CA GLY A 1013 4.34 -8.89 -18.29
C GLY A 1013 5.09 -7.55 -18.18
N ILE A 1014 6.27 -7.44 -18.82
CA ILE A 1014 7.10 -6.23 -18.83
C ILE A 1014 6.82 -5.38 -20.07
N VAL A 1015 6.76 -6.02 -21.25
CA VAL A 1015 6.70 -5.32 -22.55
C VAL A 1015 5.30 -5.25 -23.17
N GLY A 1016 4.35 -5.99 -22.61
CA GLY A 1016 3.00 -6.13 -23.13
C GLY A 1016 2.91 -7.09 -24.32
N GLU A 1017 1.69 -7.17 -24.87
CA GLU A 1017 1.32 -8.07 -25.96
C GLU A 1017 1.63 -7.49 -27.36
N TYR A 1018 1.35 -8.25 -28.41
CA TYR A 1018 1.43 -7.76 -29.79
C TYR A 1018 0.33 -6.73 -30.04
N ARG A 1019 0.65 -5.67 -30.78
CA ARG A 1019 -0.39 -4.76 -31.28
C ARG A 1019 -1.17 -5.51 -32.36
N GLU A 1020 -2.50 -5.46 -32.30
CA GLU A 1020 -3.37 -6.17 -33.24
C GLU A 1020 -3.39 -5.47 -34.61
N ILE A 1021 -2.28 -5.59 -35.35
CA ILE A 1021 -2.10 -5.10 -36.72
C ILE A 1021 -2.20 -6.26 -37.72
N GLU A 1022 -2.57 -5.94 -38.96
CA GLU A 1022 -2.87 -6.93 -40.01
C GLU A 1022 -1.63 -7.73 -40.45
N THR A 1023 -0.44 -7.12 -40.38
CA THR A 1023 0.84 -7.73 -40.75
C THR A 1023 1.97 -6.95 -40.07
N VAL A 1024 3.19 -7.50 -40.09
CA VAL A 1024 4.44 -6.91 -39.54
C VAL A 1024 4.40 -6.71 -38.01
N GLU A 1025 3.56 -7.50 -37.34
CA GLU A 1025 3.40 -7.60 -35.91
C GLU A 1025 4.70 -7.97 -35.17
N ASP A 1026 5.54 -8.79 -35.79
CA ASP A 1026 6.87 -9.14 -35.31
C ASP A 1026 7.81 -7.92 -35.29
N TYR A 1027 7.82 -7.16 -36.38
CA TYR A 1027 8.60 -5.93 -36.51
C TYR A 1027 8.11 -4.82 -35.56
N ASP A 1028 6.80 -4.58 -35.48
CA ASP A 1028 6.20 -3.63 -34.52
C ASP A 1028 6.54 -4.01 -33.07
N PHE A 1029 6.48 -5.30 -32.74
CA PHE A 1029 6.80 -5.79 -31.40
C PHE A 1029 8.25 -5.46 -31.02
N LEU A 1030 9.22 -5.70 -31.90
CA LEU A 1030 10.61 -5.33 -31.65
C LEU A 1030 10.80 -3.81 -31.64
N ALA A 1031 10.19 -3.08 -32.58
CA ALA A 1031 10.30 -1.63 -32.67
C ALA A 1031 9.88 -0.94 -31.37
N ARG A 1032 8.82 -1.42 -30.69
CA ARG A 1032 8.35 -0.83 -29.43
C ARG A 1032 9.18 -1.24 -28.19
N ASN A 1033 9.86 -2.37 -28.26
CA ASN A 1033 10.36 -3.05 -27.05
C ASN A 1033 11.86 -3.37 -27.06
N ALA A 1034 12.59 -3.02 -28.12
CA ALA A 1034 14.01 -3.36 -28.29
C ALA A 1034 14.89 -3.06 -27.07
N LEU A 1035 14.73 -1.90 -26.42
CA LEU A 1035 15.53 -1.55 -25.23
C LEU A 1035 15.04 -2.15 -23.91
N LYS A 1036 13.92 -2.88 -23.92
CA LYS A 1036 13.31 -3.50 -22.73
C LYS A 1036 13.53 -5.01 -22.65
N ILE A 1037 14.15 -5.59 -23.67
CA ILE A 1037 14.33 -7.04 -23.84
C ILE A 1037 15.81 -7.35 -23.96
N ARG A 1038 16.31 -8.32 -23.18
CA ARG A 1038 17.67 -8.84 -23.34
C ARG A 1038 17.66 -9.98 -24.35
N PHE A 1039 18.37 -9.81 -25.45
CA PHE A 1039 18.41 -10.79 -26.53
C PHE A 1039 19.66 -11.67 -26.45
N LYS A 1040 19.55 -12.92 -26.88
CA LYS A 1040 20.69 -13.83 -27.05
C LYS A 1040 20.58 -14.61 -28.35
N ARG A 1041 21.58 -14.48 -29.22
CA ARG A 1041 21.64 -15.26 -30.47
C ARG A 1041 22.21 -16.65 -30.20
N ALA A 1042 21.55 -17.68 -30.72
CA ALA A 1042 21.95 -19.07 -30.61
C ALA A 1042 22.87 -19.47 -31.76
N ASP A 1043 24.15 -19.13 -31.61
CA ASP A 1043 25.19 -19.48 -32.58
C ASP A 1043 25.42 -20.99 -32.62
N GLY A 1044 25.43 -21.56 -33.83
CA GLY A 1044 25.55 -23.01 -34.04
C GLY A 1044 24.28 -23.82 -33.80
N VAL A 1045 23.15 -23.16 -33.50
CA VAL A 1045 21.83 -23.82 -33.38
C VAL A 1045 20.98 -23.47 -34.60
N SER A 1046 20.63 -24.50 -35.38
CA SER A 1046 19.71 -24.42 -36.51
C SER A 1046 18.78 -25.63 -36.51
N GLY A 1047 17.64 -25.49 -37.18
CA GLY A 1047 16.65 -26.56 -37.29
C GLY A 1047 15.23 -26.08 -37.53
N TYR A 1048 14.96 -24.77 -37.56
CA TYR A 1048 13.69 -24.27 -38.08
C TYR A 1048 13.68 -24.28 -39.62
N LEU A 1049 12.64 -24.86 -40.21
CA LEU A 1049 12.42 -25.00 -41.65
C LEU A 1049 11.27 -24.06 -42.05
N TYR A 1050 11.63 -22.93 -42.67
CA TYR A 1050 10.67 -21.92 -43.14
C TYR A 1050 10.18 -22.24 -44.55
N ARG A 1051 8.86 -22.29 -44.74
CA ARG A 1051 8.27 -22.61 -46.03
C ARG A 1051 8.15 -21.39 -46.93
N VAL A 1052 8.80 -21.45 -48.09
CA VAL A 1052 8.67 -20.43 -49.12
C VAL A 1052 7.52 -20.80 -50.05
N ARG A 1053 6.42 -20.02 -49.98
CA ARG A 1053 5.25 -20.20 -50.86
C ARG A 1053 4.99 -18.96 -51.73
N PRO A 1054 4.41 -19.11 -52.94
CA PRO A 1054 4.06 -17.98 -53.79
C PRO A 1054 2.96 -17.08 -53.22
N ASP A 1055 2.07 -17.64 -52.40
CA ASP A 1055 0.86 -17.02 -51.84
C ASP A 1055 1.05 -16.49 -50.41
N SER A 1056 2.26 -16.57 -49.85
CA SER A 1056 2.56 -16.10 -48.49
C SER A 1056 2.17 -14.64 -48.25
N ILE A 1057 1.61 -14.35 -47.08
CA ILE A 1057 1.23 -12.98 -46.67
C ILE A 1057 2.42 -12.02 -46.70
N SER A 1058 3.63 -12.53 -46.44
CA SER A 1058 4.90 -11.79 -46.50
C SER A 1058 5.21 -11.23 -47.89
N ARG A 1059 4.56 -11.71 -48.96
CA ARG A 1059 4.69 -11.18 -50.34
C ARG A 1059 3.73 -10.03 -50.66
N ARG A 1060 2.73 -9.76 -49.81
CA ARG A 1060 1.80 -8.63 -49.96
C ARG A 1060 2.46 -7.32 -49.51
N MET A 1061 3.32 -6.76 -50.36
CA MET A 1061 4.21 -5.66 -50.01
C MET A 1061 3.51 -4.33 -49.73
N ALA A 1062 2.44 -3.96 -50.45
CA ALA A 1062 1.80 -2.66 -50.26
C ALA A 1062 1.14 -2.49 -48.87
N PRO A 1063 0.31 -3.44 -48.38
CA PRO A 1063 -0.20 -3.39 -47.00
C PRO A 1063 0.90 -3.43 -45.93
N ARG A 1064 1.94 -4.25 -46.14
CA ARG A 1064 3.09 -4.33 -45.24
C ARG A 1064 3.80 -2.99 -45.12
N ASN A 1065 4.16 -2.38 -46.25
CA ASN A 1065 4.88 -1.13 -46.31
C ASN A 1065 4.07 0.06 -45.77
N LYS A 1066 2.73 0.03 -45.89
CA LYS A 1066 1.86 1.00 -45.23
C LYS A 1066 2.06 0.98 -43.72
N ILE A 1067 1.90 -0.20 -43.10
CA ILE A 1067 2.02 -0.35 -41.64
C ILE A 1067 3.47 -0.13 -41.19
N THR A 1068 4.46 -0.60 -41.94
CA THR A 1068 5.87 -0.34 -41.65
C THR A 1068 6.19 1.17 -41.61
N ALA A 1069 5.63 1.96 -42.54
CA ALA A 1069 5.81 3.42 -42.51
C ALA A 1069 5.20 4.04 -41.23
N GLU A 1070 4.03 3.56 -40.81
CA GLU A 1070 3.38 3.99 -39.56
C GLU A 1070 4.21 3.61 -38.32
N VAL A 1071 4.82 2.41 -38.29
CA VAL A 1071 5.72 1.98 -37.21
C VAL A 1071 6.97 2.83 -37.15
N LEU A 1072 7.59 3.15 -38.30
CA LEU A 1072 8.75 4.05 -38.34
C LEU A 1072 8.40 5.45 -37.83
N GLU A 1073 7.24 6.01 -38.20
CA GLU A 1073 6.78 7.29 -37.67
C GLU A 1073 6.57 7.22 -36.15
N ALA A 1074 6.01 6.11 -35.64
CA ALA A 1074 5.83 5.91 -34.20
C ALA A 1074 7.17 5.82 -33.45
N MET A 1075 8.20 5.21 -34.04
CA MET A 1075 9.54 5.12 -33.42
C MET A 1075 10.13 6.50 -33.11
N LEU A 1076 9.85 7.53 -33.93
CA LEU A 1076 10.29 8.91 -33.70
C LEU A 1076 9.73 9.51 -32.40
N THR A 1077 8.61 8.99 -31.90
CA THR A 1077 8.00 9.42 -30.63
C THR A 1077 8.42 8.54 -29.45
N CYS A 1078 8.82 7.30 -29.71
CA CYS A 1078 9.16 6.33 -28.69
C CYS A 1078 10.64 6.35 -28.28
N TYR A 1079 11.51 6.92 -29.13
CA TYR A 1079 12.94 6.95 -28.89
C TYR A 1079 13.50 8.37 -28.95
N ARG A 1080 14.54 8.61 -28.16
CA ARG A 1080 15.35 9.82 -28.29
C ARG A 1080 16.09 9.81 -29.64
N PRO A 1081 16.29 10.96 -30.28
CA PRO A 1081 17.01 11.07 -31.55
C PRO A 1081 18.37 10.34 -31.56
N GLU A 1082 19.14 10.42 -30.48
CA GLU A 1082 20.46 9.81 -30.33
C GLU A 1082 20.39 8.27 -30.29
N VAL A 1083 19.25 7.68 -29.97
CA VAL A 1083 19.06 6.22 -30.00
C VAL A 1083 18.79 5.73 -31.42
N LEU A 1084 18.05 6.50 -32.21
CA LEU A 1084 17.76 6.17 -33.61
C LEU A 1084 18.92 6.54 -34.55
N TYR A 1085 19.72 7.55 -34.18
CA TYR A 1085 20.90 8.00 -34.91
C TYR A 1085 22.05 8.30 -33.92
N PRO A 1086 22.85 7.30 -33.52
CA PRO A 1086 23.92 7.45 -32.53
C PRO A 1086 24.99 8.50 -32.86
N GLU A 1087 25.28 8.70 -34.15
CA GLU A 1087 26.21 9.74 -34.64
C GLU A 1087 25.77 11.17 -34.28
N LEU A 1088 24.50 11.36 -33.88
CA LEU A 1088 24.00 12.65 -33.43
C LEU A 1088 24.73 13.17 -32.17
N THR A 1089 25.27 12.25 -31.36
CA THR A 1089 26.02 12.61 -30.13
C THR A 1089 27.29 13.41 -30.42
N THR A 1090 27.90 13.22 -31.60
CA THR A 1090 29.09 13.95 -32.04
C THR A 1090 28.76 15.26 -32.77
N VAL A 1091 27.49 15.57 -32.95
CA VAL A 1091 27.02 16.82 -33.60
C VAL A 1091 26.84 17.89 -32.52
N GLU A 1092 27.21 19.14 -32.84
CA GLU A 1092 27.01 20.28 -31.96
C GLU A 1092 25.53 20.46 -31.59
N PRO A 1093 25.18 20.75 -30.32
CA PRO A 1093 23.78 20.78 -29.85
C PRO A 1093 22.83 21.63 -30.71
N GLU A 1094 23.31 22.78 -31.17
CA GLU A 1094 22.56 23.73 -32.01
C GLU A 1094 22.19 23.15 -33.39
N GLN A 1095 22.92 22.15 -33.87
CA GLN A 1095 22.74 21.53 -35.19
C GLN A 1095 22.02 20.18 -35.13
N ARG A 1096 21.92 19.56 -33.94
CA ARG A 1096 21.38 18.19 -33.77
C ARG A 1096 19.98 18.05 -34.36
N GLN A 1097 19.09 19.00 -34.08
CA GLN A 1097 17.71 18.93 -34.57
C GLN A 1097 17.68 18.85 -36.11
N ALA A 1098 18.39 19.75 -36.80
CA ALA A 1098 18.41 19.83 -38.26
C ALA A 1098 19.06 18.59 -38.90
N VAL A 1099 20.17 18.11 -38.32
CA VAL A 1099 20.86 16.90 -38.79
C VAL A 1099 19.95 15.67 -38.64
N PHE A 1100 19.29 15.53 -37.50
CA PHE A 1100 18.38 14.41 -37.25
C PHE A 1100 17.19 14.41 -38.22
N LEU A 1101 16.57 15.56 -38.47
CA LEU A 1101 15.48 15.66 -39.44
C LEU A 1101 15.93 15.25 -40.85
N ARG A 1102 17.13 15.68 -41.27
CA ARG A 1102 17.70 15.30 -42.57
C ARG A 1102 17.91 13.80 -42.65
N TYR A 1103 18.44 13.19 -41.59
CA TYR A 1103 18.60 11.74 -41.49
C TYR A 1103 17.24 11.03 -41.63
N VAL A 1104 16.25 11.39 -40.81
CA VAL A 1104 14.90 10.80 -40.84
C VAL A 1104 14.29 10.91 -42.24
N THR A 1105 14.29 12.12 -42.82
CA THR A 1105 13.77 12.35 -44.18
C THR A 1105 14.46 11.46 -45.22
N THR A 1106 15.78 11.32 -45.12
CA THR A 1106 16.58 10.49 -46.02
C THR A 1106 16.20 9.01 -45.91
N VAL A 1107 16.02 8.51 -44.68
CA VAL A 1107 15.57 7.12 -44.44
C VAL A 1107 14.21 6.86 -45.08
N PHE A 1108 13.21 7.73 -44.84
CA PHE A 1108 11.88 7.57 -45.42
C PHE A 1108 11.88 7.66 -46.95
N LEU A 1109 12.63 8.59 -47.55
CA LEU A 1109 12.73 8.70 -49.01
C LEU A 1109 13.48 7.51 -49.64
N ALA A 1110 14.48 6.95 -48.95
CA ALA A 1110 15.17 5.75 -49.41
C ALA A 1110 14.22 4.55 -49.47
N HIS A 1111 13.38 4.36 -48.45
CA HIS A 1111 12.33 3.32 -48.44
C HIS A 1111 11.25 3.58 -49.49
N ALA A 1112 10.85 4.84 -49.69
CA ALA A 1112 9.92 5.22 -50.76
C ALA A 1112 10.43 4.80 -52.14
N LYS A 1113 11.73 5.03 -52.42
CA LYS A 1113 12.38 4.61 -53.67
C LYS A 1113 12.50 3.09 -53.77
N ARG A 1114 12.95 2.41 -52.71
CA ARG A 1114 13.13 0.95 -52.66
C ARG A 1114 11.83 0.18 -52.92
N HIS A 1115 10.72 0.72 -52.44
CA HIS A 1115 9.39 0.10 -52.52
C HIS A 1115 8.47 0.79 -53.54
N ALA A 1116 9.02 1.49 -54.53
CA ALA A 1116 8.25 2.08 -55.63
C ALA A 1116 7.35 1.03 -56.31
N GLY A 1117 6.06 1.35 -56.49
CA GLY A 1117 5.05 0.44 -57.01
C GLY A 1117 4.61 -0.69 -56.05
N ARG A 1118 5.10 -0.69 -54.81
CA ARG A 1118 4.85 -1.71 -53.78
C ARG A 1118 4.56 -1.10 -52.40
N GLY A 1119 3.96 0.09 -52.34
CA GLY A 1119 3.69 0.80 -51.08
C GLY A 1119 4.73 1.85 -50.69
N GLY A 1120 5.69 2.18 -51.57
CA GLY A 1120 6.68 3.24 -51.36
C GLY A 1120 6.07 4.62 -51.13
N GLU A 1121 4.87 4.86 -51.66
CA GLU A 1121 4.12 6.10 -51.50
C GLU A 1121 3.78 6.43 -50.04
N PHE A 1122 3.61 5.42 -49.17
CA PHE A 1122 3.34 5.65 -47.75
C PHE A 1122 4.54 6.25 -47.03
N PHE A 1123 5.77 5.79 -47.33
CA PHE A 1123 6.99 6.39 -46.82
C PHE A 1123 7.22 7.80 -47.38
N ALA A 1124 6.89 8.05 -48.66
CA ALA A 1124 6.98 9.39 -49.24
C ALA A 1124 5.99 10.37 -48.60
N GLN A 1125 4.78 9.91 -48.28
CA GLN A 1125 3.79 10.71 -47.55
C GLN A 1125 4.27 11.01 -46.12
N ALA A 1126 4.83 10.03 -45.42
CA ALA A 1126 5.42 10.20 -44.09
C ALA A 1126 6.56 11.23 -44.12
N ALA A 1127 7.49 11.12 -45.07
CA ALA A 1127 8.56 12.11 -45.25
C ALA A 1127 8.02 13.54 -45.42
N ARG A 1128 6.97 13.72 -46.25
CA ARG A 1128 6.32 15.02 -46.45
C ARG A 1128 5.67 15.56 -45.18
N ARG A 1129 4.97 14.70 -44.41
CA ARG A 1129 4.36 15.10 -43.13
C ARG A 1129 5.43 15.56 -42.12
N ILE A 1130 6.53 14.82 -42.02
CA ILE A 1130 7.65 15.14 -41.13
C ILE A 1130 8.27 16.49 -41.52
N GLN A 1131 8.51 16.71 -42.82
CA GLN A 1131 9.00 18.01 -43.33
C GLN A 1131 8.02 19.16 -43.06
N GLN A 1132 6.72 18.96 -43.26
CA GLN A 1132 5.69 20.00 -43.04
C GLN A 1132 5.56 20.39 -41.57
N ARG A 1133 5.54 19.41 -40.65
CA ARG A 1133 5.52 19.67 -39.20
C ARG A 1133 6.73 20.51 -38.78
N TRP A 1134 7.88 20.20 -39.34
CA TRP A 1134 9.10 20.94 -39.06
C TRP A 1134 9.08 22.38 -39.55
N VAL A 1135 8.61 22.63 -40.78
CA VAL A 1135 8.49 23.99 -41.33
C VAL A 1135 7.51 24.83 -40.50
N ALA A 1136 6.47 24.23 -39.93
CA ALA A 1136 5.54 24.91 -39.03
C ALA A 1136 6.20 25.33 -37.69
N GLU A 1137 7.05 24.48 -37.13
CA GLU A 1137 7.78 24.75 -35.87
C GLU A 1137 8.90 25.79 -36.04
N GLN A 1138 9.45 25.97 -37.25
CA GLN A 1138 10.44 27.02 -37.55
C GLN A 1138 9.88 28.45 -37.53
N SER A 1139 8.56 28.65 -37.53
CA SER A 1139 7.93 29.98 -37.46
C SER A 1139 8.03 30.67 -36.09
N GLN A 1140 8.57 29.99 -35.08
CA GLN A 1140 8.74 30.51 -33.72
C GLN A 1140 10.20 30.81 -33.32
N TRP A 1141 11.17 30.70 -34.22
CA TRP A 1141 12.58 31.00 -33.92
C TRP A 1141 13.18 32.08 -34.83
N PRO A 1142 14.11 32.92 -34.34
CA PRO A 1142 14.69 33.99 -35.13
C PRO A 1142 15.53 33.39 -36.26
N CYS A 1143 15.24 33.80 -37.50
CA CYS A 1143 16.08 33.54 -38.65
C CYS A 1143 17.55 33.88 -38.36
N GLN A 1144 18.45 32.90 -38.49
CA GLN A 1144 19.65 33.03 -39.31
C GLN A 1144 20.36 31.68 -39.49
N ILE A 1145 20.74 31.42 -40.75
CA ILE A 1145 21.62 30.34 -41.23
C ILE A 1145 20.93 28.97 -41.36
N VAL A 1146 20.56 28.58 -42.59
CA VAL A 1146 21.23 27.51 -43.37
C VAL A 1146 20.82 27.68 -44.84
N ARG A 1147 21.79 27.98 -45.72
CA ARG A 1147 21.63 27.90 -47.18
C ARG A 1147 21.44 26.43 -47.60
N PRO A 1148 20.72 26.13 -48.69
CA PRO A 1148 20.61 24.76 -49.19
C PRO A 1148 21.98 24.29 -49.67
N ILE A 1149 22.57 23.31 -48.99
CA ILE A 1149 23.69 22.56 -49.53
C ILE A 1149 23.10 21.49 -50.44
N VAL A 1150 23.25 21.71 -51.74
CA VAL A 1150 23.11 20.68 -52.78
C VAL A 1150 24.19 19.64 -52.51
N VAL A 1151 23.80 18.37 -52.33
CA VAL A 1151 24.72 17.25 -52.54
C VAL A 1151 24.08 16.30 -53.54
N SER A 1152 24.79 16.15 -54.65
CA SER A 1152 24.56 15.27 -55.78
C SER A 1152 24.72 13.79 -55.44
N SER A 1153 23.92 12.96 -56.11
CA SER A 1153 24.00 11.50 -56.36
C SER A 1153 24.17 10.57 -55.17
#